data_AF-A0AAU5H099-F1
#
_entry.id   AF-A0AAU5H099-F1
#
_cell.length_a   1.000
_cell.length_b   1.000
_cell.length_c   1.000
_cell.angle_alpha   90.00
_cell.angle_beta   90.00
_cell.angle_gamma   90.00
#
_symmetry.space_group_name_H-M   'P 1'
#
loop_
_entity.id
_entity.type
_entity.pdbx_description
1 polymer ?
#
loop_
_entity_poly.entity_id
_entity_poly.type
_entity_poly.pdbx_seq_one_letter_code
_entity_poly.pdbx_strand_id
1 'polypeptide(L)'
;MDWAVPRLLSGLCWSCFGWLDNRTETARCPRCCRFGRVDGDGLCRPCVIAVREEIQAGFEAVFPAATQLHLYVPGLGLRSAWNLPRPRGAADPYLGPRKARQLVDDPRICPAVVRGQQTLFPVRRRFERSDALRISARTWPEEPILQVLAEQRAATKGLSASWSNMVMRLVRCALAIRDAEGEAVVAPEMLDQVRLPLKAAAAEILAQAGMLRPRMAPSPAPWPVRSCADCGCWGITKARCRGCAEWRQKPGRYPPGKCPRCRRDGLPLHADEDLCRACLAYVRESGLETTKQSFSQLAFAGPLAHQLKRRPGELGFVVHNQSGPLMRARARAREAAARESGTAKSAPVAPGQTTLFSMPRKWPRDQILDRAELAVQAQELLHEFTADYPQVWVTDKHSVPGSATVVLHTLLARLGPHTPIPERDVRSLADTVAAGPAATRRVISFLSEHALLEPDELPETPGQLLADVRRPAMPRVRDLDQERRERHDARALSAQITRLPEPMADQLHAWVRVMRGHGRYQHPPADFRRIRRYLYVASPALTSWARAGQDLRQITADHVQVELARHQGNVARGLLSVLRSIFRALKQERVIFHNPTAGMRLPAGTHLPLPLSSDRLAGALDRLDGPAARLIVGLVAIHAVRAVEVARLDLADADLSRRTLAVHRGEHIHVVYLDDLSTHLVADWLRERRLRWPQATNSHLLITSQSYRHPASPQLSYCALQAAFDQIGLLPRQVWADRILYEAQQSADPVHLVHLFGIHPGVAVKYVQTAHPDKALPPIR
;
A
#
# COMPACT_ATOMS: atom_id res chain seq x y z
N MET A 1 -19.48 -73.57 31.16
CA MET A 1 -19.56 -72.15 30.79
C MET A 1 -18.45 -71.89 29.80
N ASP A 2 -18.83 -71.68 28.55
CA ASP A 2 -18.05 -72.05 27.36
C ASP A 2 -16.85 -71.15 27.07
N TRP A 3 -15.72 -71.80 26.81
CA TRP A 3 -14.46 -71.22 26.40
C TRP A 3 -14.54 -70.81 24.93
N ALA A 4 -14.63 -69.51 24.66
CA ALA A 4 -14.68 -68.97 23.30
C ALA A 4 -13.32 -69.16 22.58
N VAL A 5 -13.17 -70.30 21.89
CA VAL A 5 -12.15 -70.54 20.87
C VAL A 5 -12.43 -69.61 19.68
N PRO A 6 -11.56 -68.66 19.30
CA PRO A 6 -11.69 -68.01 18.01
C PRO A 6 -11.33 -69.03 16.93
N ARG A 7 -12.20 -69.18 15.93
CA ARG A 7 -12.09 -70.08 14.77
C ARG A 7 -10.66 -70.14 14.22
N LEU A 8 -9.92 -71.18 14.61
CA LEU A 8 -8.75 -71.64 13.90
C LEU A 8 -9.26 -72.40 12.67
N LEU A 9 -9.00 -71.88 11.47
CA LEU A 9 -9.17 -72.67 10.25
C LEU A 9 -7.94 -73.58 10.15
N SER A 10 -8.13 -74.88 10.32
CA SER A 10 -7.07 -75.89 10.19
C SER A 10 -5.87 -75.66 11.13
N GLY A 11 -6.12 -75.23 12.37
CA GLY A 11 -5.06 -74.99 13.37
C GLY A 11 -4.32 -73.65 13.21
N LEU A 12 -4.73 -72.78 12.29
CA LEU A 12 -4.11 -71.47 12.03
C LEU A 12 -5.00 -70.31 12.48
N CYS A 13 -4.40 -69.27 13.08
CA CYS A 13 -5.13 -68.03 13.37
C CYS A 13 -5.44 -67.25 12.10
N TRP A 14 -6.48 -66.42 12.10
CA TRP A 14 -6.95 -65.69 10.92
C TRP A 14 -5.86 -64.85 10.24
N SER A 15 -4.96 -64.25 11.02
CA SER A 15 -3.83 -63.49 10.50
C SER A 15 -2.73 -64.36 9.87
N CYS A 16 -2.57 -65.60 10.32
CA CYS A 16 -1.68 -66.57 9.70
C CYS A 16 -2.33 -67.18 8.45
N PHE A 17 -3.63 -67.45 8.48
CA PHE A 17 -4.39 -67.87 7.31
C PHE A 17 -4.26 -66.83 6.17
N GLY A 18 -4.57 -65.56 6.45
CA GLY A 18 -4.41 -64.48 5.49
C GLY A 18 -2.96 -64.24 5.03
N TRP A 19 -1.96 -64.58 5.85
CA TRP A 19 -0.56 -64.52 5.42
C TRP A 19 -0.19 -65.62 4.42
N LEU A 20 -0.68 -66.84 4.65
CA LEU A 20 -0.44 -67.98 3.77
C LEU A 20 -1.21 -67.88 2.45
N ASP A 21 -2.38 -67.22 2.48
CA ASP A 21 -3.26 -67.00 1.33
C ASP A 21 -2.74 -65.88 0.41
N ASN A 22 -2.30 -64.75 0.99
CA ASN A 22 -1.83 -63.60 0.22
C ASN A 22 -0.37 -63.70 -0.26
N ARG A 23 0.39 -64.70 0.19
CA ARG A 23 1.79 -64.90 -0.20
C ARG A 23 1.95 -66.27 -0.81
N THR A 24 2.48 -66.36 -2.02
CA THR A 24 2.75 -67.63 -2.70
C THR A 24 4.22 -68.03 -2.67
N GLU A 25 5.11 -67.10 -2.36
CA GLU A 25 6.55 -67.35 -2.34
C GLU A 25 6.97 -68.10 -1.07
N THR A 26 7.75 -69.17 -1.25
CA THR A 26 8.34 -69.95 -0.17
C THR A 26 9.86 -69.91 -0.25
N ALA A 27 10.50 -69.43 0.83
CA ALA A 27 11.95 -69.35 0.92
C ALA A 27 12.41 -69.64 2.37
N ARG A 28 13.71 -69.78 2.55
CA ARG A 28 14.33 -69.87 3.87
C ARG A 28 14.45 -68.46 4.45
N CYS A 29 13.79 -68.20 5.57
CA CYS A 29 13.85 -66.90 6.25
C CYS A 29 15.30 -66.60 6.70
N PRO A 30 15.91 -65.47 6.31
CA PRO A 30 17.29 -65.15 6.67
C PRO A 30 17.49 -64.88 8.17
N ARG A 31 16.40 -64.61 8.90
CA ARG A 31 16.45 -64.38 10.35
C ARG A 31 16.41 -65.67 11.17
N CYS A 32 15.29 -66.39 11.09
CA CYS A 32 15.07 -67.60 11.90
C CYS A 32 15.45 -68.91 11.20
N CYS A 33 15.96 -68.83 9.97
CA CYS A 33 16.36 -69.98 9.15
C CYS A 33 15.24 -70.99 8.82
N ARG A 34 13.98 -70.72 9.18
CA ARG A 34 12.84 -71.59 8.89
C ARG A 34 12.42 -71.47 7.42
N PHE A 35 12.15 -72.61 6.78
CA PHE A 35 11.56 -72.67 5.45
C PHE A 35 10.03 -72.48 5.52
N GLY A 36 9.49 -71.58 4.71
CA GLY A 36 8.05 -71.31 4.70
C GLY A 36 7.69 -70.08 3.85
N ARG A 37 6.44 -69.60 3.98
CA ARG A 37 5.96 -68.39 3.28
C ARG A 37 6.62 -67.14 3.82
N VAL A 38 7.25 -66.38 2.94
CA VAL A 38 7.97 -65.14 3.25
C VAL A 38 7.28 -63.92 2.62
N ASP A 39 7.58 -62.71 3.11
CA ASP A 39 7.20 -61.47 2.44
C ASP A 39 8.22 -61.08 1.35
N GLY A 40 8.00 -59.93 0.71
CA GLY A 40 8.90 -59.40 -0.31
C GLY A 40 10.28 -59.00 0.20
N ASP A 41 10.52 -59.05 1.52
CA ASP A 41 11.83 -58.87 2.16
C ASP A 41 12.46 -60.22 2.57
N GLY A 42 11.86 -61.35 2.15
CA GLY A 42 12.35 -62.69 2.42
C GLY A 42 12.11 -63.17 3.87
N LEU A 43 11.33 -62.44 4.67
CA LEU A 43 11.13 -62.75 6.09
C LEU A 43 9.79 -63.47 6.33
N CYS A 44 9.80 -64.44 7.25
CA CYS A 44 8.56 -65.06 7.69
C CYS A 44 7.77 -64.14 8.63
N ARG A 45 6.46 -64.35 8.74
CA ARG A 45 5.53 -63.47 9.48
C ARG A 45 6.01 -63.06 10.88
N PRO A 46 6.49 -63.98 11.76
CA PRO A 46 6.98 -63.60 13.08
C PRO A 46 8.25 -62.74 13.01
N CYS A 47 9.16 -63.05 12.09
CA CYS A 47 10.42 -62.30 11.93
C CYS A 47 10.17 -60.87 11.46
N VAL A 48 9.24 -60.64 10.54
CA VAL A 48 8.86 -59.28 10.10
C VAL A 48 8.34 -58.45 11.26
N ILE A 49 7.51 -59.04 12.12
CA ILE A 49 6.95 -58.36 13.29
C ILE A 49 8.08 -58.00 14.26
N ALA A 50 8.94 -58.97 14.59
CA ALA A 50 10.07 -58.77 15.50
C ALA A 50 11.06 -57.70 15.01
N VAL A 51 11.47 -57.74 13.73
CA VAL A 51 12.36 -56.73 13.13
C VAL A 51 11.77 -55.32 13.26
N ARG A 52 10.47 -55.16 13.03
CA ARG A 52 9.81 -53.86 13.13
C ARG A 52 9.76 -53.35 14.57
N GLU A 53 9.54 -54.24 15.53
CA GLU A 53 9.50 -53.89 16.95
C GLU A 53 10.89 -53.43 17.43
N GLU A 54 11.94 -54.12 17.00
CA GLU A 54 13.33 -53.72 17.27
C GLU A 54 13.66 -52.37 16.67
N ILE A 55 13.36 -52.15 15.39
CA ILE A 55 13.57 -50.84 14.73
C ILE A 55 12.79 -49.73 15.45
N GLN A 56 11.57 -50.02 15.91
CA GLN A 56 10.73 -49.07 16.63
C GLN A 56 11.25 -48.79 18.05
N ALA A 57 11.84 -49.80 18.70
CA ALA A 57 12.50 -49.69 20.00
C ALA A 57 13.90 -49.07 19.91
N GLY A 58 14.43 -48.84 18.70
CA GLY A 58 15.75 -48.24 18.49
C GLY A 58 16.90 -49.23 18.56
N PHE A 59 16.64 -50.51 18.28
CA PHE A 59 17.66 -51.53 18.08
C PHE A 59 17.94 -51.75 16.59
N GLU A 60 19.17 -52.16 16.27
CA GLU A 60 19.58 -52.58 14.94
C GLU A 60 19.17 -54.04 14.70
N ALA A 61 18.54 -54.32 13.57
CA ALA A 61 18.08 -55.67 13.25
C ALA A 61 19.23 -56.53 12.71
N VAL A 62 19.57 -57.61 13.42
CA VAL A 62 20.68 -58.54 13.08
C VAL A 62 20.15 -59.82 12.43
N PHE A 63 20.90 -60.36 11.46
CA PHE A 63 20.59 -61.59 10.74
C PHE A 63 21.85 -62.47 10.64
N PRO A 64 21.79 -63.79 10.95
CA PRO A 64 20.67 -64.52 11.54
C PRO A 64 20.47 -64.19 13.03
N ALA A 65 19.23 -64.31 13.52
CA ALA A 65 18.92 -64.06 14.94
C ALA A 65 17.73 -64.90 15.41
N ALA A 66 17.77 -65.34 16.67
CA ALA A 66 16.62 -65.97 17.31
C ALA A 66 15.41 -65.01 17.26
N THR A 67 14.25 -65.53 16.92
CA THR A 67 13.00 -64.77 16.92
C THR A 67 12.21 -65.14 18.16
N GLN A 68 11.83 -64.13 18.96
CA GLN A 68 11.07 -64.34 20.17
C GLN A 68 9.73 -65.00 19.86
N LEU A 69 9.34 -66.00 20.66
CA LEU A 69 8.03 -66.62 20.57
C LEU A 69 6.97 -65.60 21.00
N HIS A 70 6.03 -65.30 20.10
CA HIS A 70 4.89 -64.45 20.42
C HIS A 70 3.77 -65.31 21.01
N LEU A 71 3.38 -65.03 22.25
CA LEU A 71 2.21 -65.64 22.88
C LEU A 71 0.95 -65.01 22.28
N TYR A 72 0.05 -65.84 21.75
CA TYR A 72 -1.26 -65.37 21.30
C TYR A 72 -2.23 -65.33 22.48
N VAL A 73 -2.62 -64.13 22.91
CA VAL A 73 -3.67 -63.92 23.91
C VAL A 73 -4.94 -63.44 23.19
N PRO A 74 -6.07 -64.18 23.29
CA PRO A 74 -7.35 -63.76 22.73
C PRO A 74 -7.74 -62.35 23.17
N GLY A 75 -8.21 -61.52 22.24
CA GLY A 75 -8.63 -60.12 22.52
C GLY A 75 -7.52 -59.07 22.45
N LEU A 76 -6.24 -59.46 22.57
CA LEU A 76 -5.11 -58.52 22.47
C LEU A 76 -4.53 -58.39 21.06
N GLY A 77 -4.90 -59.27 20.13
CA GLY A 77 -4.57 -59.20 18.70
C GLY A 77 -3.07 -59.23 18.37
N LEU A 78 -2.63 -60.18 17.54
CA LEU A 78 -1.27 -60.08 16.97
C LEU A 78 -1.21 -58.91 15.99
N ARG A 79 -0.16 -58.09 16.06
CA ARG A 79 0.06 -56.99 15.11
C ARG A 79 0.08 -57.53 13.67
N SER A 80 -0.45 -56.73 12.75
CA SER A 80 -0.38 -57.02 11.31
C SER A 80 1.07 -56.99 10.83
N ALA A 81 1.46 -57.99 10.06
CA ALA A 81 2.79 -58.07 9.46
C ALA A 81 2.81 -57.22 8.18
N TRP A 82 3.41 -56.03 8.28
CA TRP A 82 3.61 -55.10 7.17
C TRP A 82 5.07 -55.16 6.69
N ASN A 83 5.31 -55.01 5.39
CA ASN A 83 6.67 -54.96 4.80
C ASN A 83 7.57 -53.94 5.53
N LEU A 84 8.89 -54.19 5.57
CA LEU A 84 9.84 -53.34 6.27
C LEU A 84 9.85 -51.88 5.73
N PRO A 85 10.15 -50.88 6.58
CA PRO A 85 10.15 -49.48 6.16
C PRO A 85 11.29 -49.20 5.16
N ARG A 86 10.97 -48.62 3.99
CA ARG A 86 11.95 -48.20 2.99
C ARG A 86 12.09 -46.67 2.94
N PRO A 87 13.32 -46.12 2.91
CA PRO A 87 13.55 -44.72 2.55
C PRO A 87 13.03 -44.42 1.15
N ARG A 88 12.61 -43.17 0.88
CA ARG A 88 12.16 -42.79 -0.48
C ARG A 88 13.29 -43.00 -1.49
N GLY A 89 13.04 -43.83 -2.50
CA GLY A 89 13.99 -44.12 -3.58
C GLY A 89 14.99 -45.26 -3.28
N ALA A 90 14.93 -45.88 -2.10
CA ALA A 90 15.77 -47.03 -1.78
C ALA A 90 15.07 -48.35 -2.11
N ALA A 91 15.82 -49.29 -2.72
CA ALA A 91 15.36 -50.66 -2.95
C ALA A 91 15.36 -51.47 -1.64
N ASP A 92 16.40 -51.27 -0.83
CA ASP A 92 16.61 -52.02 0.40
C ASP A 92 15.84 -51.45 1.61
N PRO A 93 15.35 -52.32 2.51
CA PRO A 93 14.69 -51.91 3.74
C PRO A 93 15.67 -51.27 4.74
N TYR A 94 15.17 -50.30 5.52
CA TYR A 94 15.93 -49.69 6.60
C TYR A 94 15.94 -50.59 7.84
N LEU A 95 17.12 -51.00 8.29
CA LEU A 95 17.33 -51.92 9.42
C LEU A 95 17.92 -51.26 10.68
N GLY A 96 18.21 -49.95 10.63
CA GLY A 96 18.82 -49.19 11.72
C GLY A 96 17.82 -48.61 12.74
N PRO A 97 18.32 -48.01 13.85
CA PRO A 97 17.48 -47.44 14.89
C PRO A 97 16.81 -46.13 14.44
N ARG A 98 15.48 -46.03 14.58
CA ARG A 98 14.78 -44.76 14.37
C ARG A 98 15.10 -43.78 15.51
N LYS A 99 15.91 -42.75 15.26
CA LYS A 99 16.06 -41.62 16.19
C LYS A 99 14.69 -40.97 16.43
N ALA A 100 14.17 -41.10 17.67
CA ALA A 100 12.99 -40.38 18.09
C ALA A 100 13.30 -38.87 18.02
N ARG A 101 12.63 -38.16 17.11
CA ARG A 101 12.83 -36.73 16.93
C ARG A 101 12.27 -36.01 18.16
N GLN A 102 13.12 -35.38 18.95
CA GLN A 102 12.70 -34.53 20.06
C GLN A 102 11.83 -33.40 19.50
N LEU A 103 10.61 -33.25 20.02
CA LEU A 103 9.69 -32.18 19.65
C LEU A 103 10.14 -30.91 20.38
N VAL A 104 10.71 -29.96 19.64
CA VAL A 104 11.10 -28.63 20.14
C VAL A 104 10.04 -27.62 19.67
N ASP A 105 9.63 -26.69 20.53
CA ASP A 105 8.68 -25.63 20.15
C ASP A 105 9.26 -24.75 19.05
N ASP A 106 8.41 -24.39 18.08
CA ASP A 106 8.77 -23.48 17.00
C ASP A 106 8.24 -22.06 17.28
N PRO A 107 9.09 -21.12 17.71
CA PRO A 107 8.66 -19.78 18.11
C PRO A 107 8.11 -18.95 16.94
N ARG A 108 8.29 -19.39 15.68
CA ARG A 108 7.78 -18.69 14.49
C ARG A 108 6.29 -18.91 14.28
N ILE A 109 5.71 -19.97 14.87
CA ILE A 109 4.28 -20.27 14.75
C ILE A 109 3.54 -19.56 15.88
N CYS A 110 2.72 -18.55 15.53
CA CYS A 110 1.97 -17.74 16.50
C CYS A 110 2.85 -17.22 17.65
N PRO A 111 3.82 -16.33 17.37
CA PRO A 111 4.57 -15.67 18.43
C PRO A 111 3.60 -14.88 19.32
N ALA A 112 3.78 -14.95 20.63
CA ALA A 112 2.97 -14.19 21.57
C ALA A 112 3.26 -12.68 21.44
N VAL A 113 2.21 -11.87 21.50
CA VAL A 113 2.32 -10.40 21.58
C VAL A 113 1.93 -9.92 22.98
N VAL A 114 2.10 -8.63 23.25
CA VAL A 114 1.75 -8.04 24.56
C VAL A 114 0.26 -8.21 24.83
N ARG A 115 -0.10 -8.86 25.94
CA ARG A 115 -1.50 -9.03 26.36
C ARG A 115 -2.16 -7.66 26.59
N GLY A 116 -3.39 -7.50 26.08
CA GLY A 116 -4.15 -6.25 26.16
C GLY A 116 -3.90 -5.27 25.01
N GLN A 117 -2.91 -5.54 24.15
CA GLN A 117 -2.71 -4.75 22.94
C GLN A 117 -3.81 -5.08 21.92
N GLN A 118 -4.62 -4.08 21.56
CA GLN A 118 -5.74 -4.28 20.64
C GLN A 118 -5.21 -4.59 19.23
N THR A 119 -5.54 -5.77 18.72
CA THR A 119 -5.24 -6.14 17.33
C THR A 119 -6.18 -5.40 16.38
N LEU A 120 -5.63 -4.49 15.55
CA LEU A 120 -6.39 -3.71 14.56
C LEU A 120 -7.13 -4.59 13.54
N PHE A 121 -6.47 -5.66 13.06
CA PHE A 121 -7.04 -6.61 12.12
C PHE A 121 -6.74 -8.04 12.56
N PRO A 122 -7.74 -8.84 13.00
CA PRO A 122 -7.50 -10.22 13.40
C PRO A 122 -7.02 -11.04 12.19
N VAL A 123 -5.84 -11.64 12.32
CA VAL A 123 -5.25 -12.45 11.25
C VAL A 123 -5.96 -13.81 11.22
N ARG A 124 -6.68 -14.10 10.12
CA ARG A 124 -7.27 -15.42 9.92
C ARG A 124 -6.18 -16.43 9.53
N ARG A 125 -5.76 -17.23 10.50
CA ARG A 125 -4.76 -18.29 10.35
C ARG A 125 -5.43 -19.60 9.91
N ARG A 126 -4.64 -20.50 9.36
CA ARG A 126 -5.05 -21.88 9.05
C ARG A 126 -4.09 -22.81 9.78
N PHE A 127 -4.51 -23.30 10.94
CA PHE A 127 -3.72 -24.24 11.73
C PHE A 127 -3.99 -25.67 11.26
N GLU A 128 -2.95 -26.37 10.80
CA GLU A 128 -3.03 -27.77 10.41
C GLU A 128 -2.42 -28.69 11.47
N ARG A 129 -2.56 -30.01 11.26
CA ARG A 129 -2.03 -31.02 12.18
C ARG A 129 -0.50 -30.95 12.31
N SER A 130 0.20 -30.52 11.25
CA SER A 130 1.65 -30.29 11.27
C SER A 130 2.04 -29.16 12.21
N ASP A 131 1.25 -28.08 12.24
CA ASP A 131 1.54 -26.90 13.05
C ASP A 131 1.30 -27.20 14.53
N ALA A 132 0.21 -27.91 14.83
CA ALA A 132 -0.08 -28.41 16.18
C ALA A 132 1.03 -29.32 16.75
N LEU A 133 1.75 -30.07 15.89
CA LEU A 133 2.90 -30.87 16.29
C LEU A 133 4.14 -30.00 16.54
N ARG A 134 4.34 -28.93 15.78
CA ARG A 134 5.50 -28.03 15.93
C ARG A 134 5.42 -27.15 17.18
N ILE A 135 4.21 -26.87 17.67
CA ILE A 135 4.00 -26.12 18.92
C ILE A 135 3.70 -27.02 20.12
N SER A 136 3.85 -28.34 19.99
CA SER A 136 3.40 -29.28 21.04
C SER A 136 4.21 -29.18 22.33
N ALA A 137 5.42 -28.62 22.27
CA ALA A 137 6.29 -28.42 23.42
C ALA A 137 6.13 -27.02 24.06
N ARG A 138 5.26 -26.16 23.51
CA ARG A 138 4.94 -24.86 24.10
C ARG A 138 4.06 -25.06 25.33
N THR A 139 4.32 -24.27 26.38
CA THR A 139 3.64 -24.39 27.69
C THR A 139 2.79 -23.17 27.99
N TRP A 140 1.58 -23.39 28.53
CA TRP A 140 0.69 -22.33 28.99
C TRP A 140 0.38 -22.46 30.49
N PRO A 141 0.31 -21.35 31.25
CA PRO A 141 -0.08 -21.39 32.66
C PRO A 141 -1.47 -22.01 32.89
N GLU A 142 -2.38 -21.85 31.92
CA GLU A 142 -3.76 -22.33 32.02
C GLU A 142 -3.90 -23.82 31.64
N GLU A 143 -2.85 -24.44 31.10
CA GLU A 143 -2.86 -25.80 30.56
C GLU A 143 -3.18 -26.89 31.61
N PRO A 144 -2.63 -26.86 32.84
CA PRO A 144 -2.94 -27.89 33.84
C PRO A 144 -4.43 -27.96 34.18
N ILE A 145 -5.09 -26.80 34.30
CA ILE A 145 -6.52 -26.71 34.60
C ILE A 145 -7.34 -27.27 33.43
N LEU A 146 -6.99 -26.90 32.20
CA LEU A 146 -7.68 -27.38 30.99
C LEU A 146 -7.48 -28.89 30.77
N GLN A 147 -6.31 -29.43 31.10
CA GLN A 147 -6.01 -30.86 31.05
C GLN A 147 -6.90 -31.65 32.02
N VAL A 148 -7.03 -31.19 33.27
CA VAL A 148 -7.90 -31.82 34.27
C VAL A 148 -9.36 -31.82 33.81
N LEU A 149 -9.86 -30.72 33.26
CA LEU A 149 -11.21 -30.65 32.70
C LEU A 149 -11.41 -31.61 31.51
N ALA A 150 -10.40 -31.76 30.65
CA ALA A 150 -10.43 -32.71 29.54
C ALA A 150 -10.48 -34.17 30.03
N GLU A 151 -9.70 -34.51 31.07
CA GLU A 151 -9.65 -35.85 31.66
C GLU A 151 -10.93 -36.20 32.42
N GLN A 152 -11.45 -35.29 33.25
CA GLN A 152 -12.74 -35.46 33.93
C GLN A 152 -13.85 -35.72 32.92
N ARG A 153 -13.88 -34.95 31.82
CA ARG A 153 -14.87 -35.16 30.77
C ARG A 153 -14.70 -36.50 30.05
N ALA A 154 -13.46 -36.94 29.82
CA ALA A 154 -13.19 -38.26 29.25
C ALA A 154 -13.73 -39.36 30.16
N ALA A 155 -13.51 -39.25 31.48
CA ALA A 155 -14.02 -40.20 32.47
C ALA A 155 -15.57 -40.21 32.50
N THR A 156 -16.22 -39.05 32.59
CA THR A 156 -17.70 -38.95 32.68
C THR A 156 -18.41 -39.49 31.43
N LYS A 157 -17.78 -39.38 30.26
CA LYS A 157 -18.35 -39.83 28.98
C LYS A 157 -17.85 -41.22 28.54
N GLY A 158 -17.02 -41.90 29.34
CA GLY A 158 -16.43 -43.20 29.00
C GLY A 158 -15.50 -43.17 27.77
N LEU A 159 -14.81 -42.05 27.54
CA LEU A 159 -13.93 -41.84 26.39
C LEU A 159 -12.49 -42.29 26.70
N SER A 160 -11.76 -42.72 25.67
CA SER A 160 -10.37 -43.16 25.81
C SER A 160 -9.43 -42.05 26.29
N ALA A 161 -8.34 -42.40 26.98
CA ALA A 161 -7.27 -41.48 27.35
C ALA A 161 -6.59 -40.80 26.14
N SER A 162 -6.74 -41.34 24.93
CA SER A 162 -6.26 -40.68 23.70
C SER A 162 -7.11 -39.47 23.31
N TRP A 163 -8.37 -39.41 23.75
CA TRP A 163 -9.31 -38.34 23.42
C TRP A 163 -8.92 -37.01 24.09
N SER A 164 -8.53 -37.03 25.38
CA SER A 164 -8.07 -35.83 26.09
C SER A 164 -6.87 -35.21 25.39
N ASN A 165 -5.90 -36.05 24.97
CA ASN A 165 -4.74 -35.63 24.19
C ASN A 165 -5.11 -34.99 22.83
N MET A 166 -6.13 -35.52 22.15
CA MET A 166 -6.61 -34.95 20.87
C MET A 166 -7.27 -33.59 21.06
N VAL A 167 -8.10 -33.45 22.09
CA VAL A 167 -8.77 -32.17 22.39
C VAL A 167 -7.75 -31.12 22.83
N MET A 168 -6.79 -31.50 23.67
CA MET A 168 -5.76 -30.57 24.16
C MET A 168 -4.83 -30.08 23.06
N ARG A 169 -4.59 -30.85 21.99
CA ARG A 169 -3.90 -30.32 20.79
C ARG A 169 -4.65 -29.14 20.17
N LEU A 170 -5.98 -29.20 20.11
CA LEU A 170 -6.80 -28.14 19.57
C LEU A 170 -6.84 -26.93 20.52
N VAL A 171 -6.94 -27.17 21.83
CA VAL A 171 -6.88 -26.12 22.87
C VAL A 171 -5.55 -25.37 22.81
N ARG A 172 -4.41 -26.06 22.71
CA ARG A 172 -3.08 -25.43 22.54
C ARG A 172 -3.01 -24.53 21.30
N CYS A 173 -3.57 -24.97 20.17
CA CYS A 173 -3.67 -24.11 18.98
C CYS A 173 -4.52 -22.86 19.24
N ALA A 174 -5.62 -22.99 19.98
CA ALA A 174 -6.49 -21.85 20.30
C ALA A 174 -5.80 -20.85 21.24
N LEU A 175 -5.08 -21.32 22.26
CA LEU A 175 -4.28 -20.49 23.16
C LEU A 175 -3.14 -19.79 22.42
N ALA A 176 -2.46 -20.48 21.49
CA ALA A 176 -1.44 -19.87 20.64
C ALA A 176 -2.02 -18.72 19.78
N ILE A 177 -3.22 -18.89 19.23
CA ILE A 177 -3.89 -17.83 18.47
C ILE A 177 -4.28 -16.66 19.38
N ARG A 178 -4.85 -16.94 20.56
CA ARG A 178 -5.19 -15.93 21.58
C ARG A 178 -3.97 -15.07 21.92
N ASP A 179 -2.85 -15.70 22.28
CA ASP A 179 -1.63 -14.99 22.68
C ASP A 179 -1.01 -14.20 21.51
N ALA A 180 -1.14 -14.70 20.28
CA ALA A 180 -0.70 -13.99 19.07
C ALA A 180 -1.64 -12.85 18.64
N GLU A 181 -2.84 -12.76 19.20
CA GLU A 181 -3.79 -11.64 19.01
C GLU A 181 -3.79 -10.68 20.21
N GLY A 182 -3.01 -10.95 21.26
CA GLY A 182 -2.96 -10.13 22.47
C GLY A 182 -4.23 -10.19 23.32
N GLU A 183 -5.12 -11.15 23.05
CA GLU A 183 -6.42 -11.27 23.70
C GLU A 183 -6.32 -11.96 25.07
N ALA A 184 -7.22 -11.60 26.00
CA ALA A 184 -7.28 -12.23 27.31
C ALA A 184 -8.02 -13.57 27.30
N VAL A 185 -9.01 -13.71 26.41
CA VAL A 185 -9.91 -14.86 26.31
C VAL A 185 -10.00 -15.39 24.89
N VAL A 186 -10.27 -16.68 24.72
CA VAL A 186 -10.39 -17.33 23.42
C VAL A 186 -11.74 -16.95 22.78
N ALA A 187 -11.71 -16.59 21.50
CA ALA A 187 -12.91 -16.38 20.69
C ALA A 187 -13.31 -17.68 19.97
N PRO A 188 -14.60 -18.00 19.80
CA PRO A 188 -15.05 -19.12 18.97
C PRO A 188 -14.49 -19.09 17.54
N GLU A 189 -14.22 -17.91 17.00
CA GLU A 189 -13.61 -17.67 15.70
C GLU A 189 -12.15 -18.16 15.63
N MET A 190 -11.43 -18.22 16.76
CA MET A 190 -10.08 -18.79 16.83
C MET A 190 -10.11 -20.31 16.68
N LEU A 191 -11.15 -20.98 17.19
CA LEU A 191 -11.37 -22.42 17.00
C LEU A 191 -11.74 -22.73 15.54
N ASP A 192 -12.42 -21.80 14.86
CA ASP A 192 -12.75 -21.95 13.44
C ASP A 192 -11.49 -21.98 12.54
N GLN A 193 -10.40 -21.32 12.97
CA GLN A 193 -9.10 -21.27 12.28
C GLN A 193 -8.30 -22.60 12.35
N VAL A 194 -8.62 -23.48 13.30
CA VAL A 194 -7.92 -24.76 13.50
C VAL A 194 -8.58 -25.88 12.67
N ARG A 195 -7.83 -26.58 11.83
CA ARG A 195 -8.30 -27.70 10.99
C ARG A 195 -8.13 -29.06 11.69
N LEU A 196 -8.53 -29.12 12.95
CA LEU A 196 -8.56 -30.34 13.76
C LEU A 196 -10.01 -30.69 14.13
N PRO A 197 -10.34 -32.00 14.30
CA PRO A 197 -11.66 -32.43 14.77
C PRO A 197 -11.86 -32.06 16.25
N LEU A 198 -13.11 -32.18 16.75
CA LEU A 198 -13.47 -31.95 18.17
C LEU A 198 -13.56 -30.48 18.63
N LYS A 199 -13.80 -29.53 17.71
CA LYS A 199 -13.97 -28.10 18.03
C LYS A 199 -15.03 -27.82 19.09
N ALA A 200 -16.16 -28.53 19.04
CA ALA A 200 -17.24 -28.37 20.02
C ALA A 200 -16.77 -28.75 21.43
N ALA A 201 -16.06 -29.87 21.56
CA ALA A 201 -15.52 -30.31 22.85
C ALA A 201 -14.48 -29.32 23.41
N ALA A 202 -13.61 -28.78 22.55
CA ALA A 202 -12.65 -27.77 22.97
C ALA A 202 -13.33 -26.45 23.40
N ALA A 203 -14.36 -26.01 22.67
CA ALA A 203 -15.16 -24.84 23.03
C ALA A 203 -15.83 -25.03 24.41
N GLU A 204 -16.40 -26.20 24.66
CA GLU A 204 -17.02 -26.51 25.95
C GLU A 204 -16.02 -26.50 27.12
N ILE A 205 -14.82 -27.07 26.94
CA ILE A 205 -13.77 -27.05 27.98
C ILE A 205 -13.32 -25.61 28.25
N LEU A 206 -13.10 -24.81 27.20
CA LEU A 206 -12.73 -23.39 27.34
C LEU A 206 -13.85 -22.57 28.00
N ALA A 207 -15.12 -22.87 27.69
CA ALA A 207 -16.26 -22.22 28.33
C ALA A 207 -16.37 -22.58 29.82
N GLN A 208 -16.16 -23.85 30.18
CA GLN A 208 -16.13 -24.30 31.58
C GLN A 208 -15.01 -23.63 32.39
N ALA A 209 -13.87 -23.35 31.74
CA ALA A 209 -12.77 -22.60 32.35
C ALA A 209 -13.00 -21.07 32.39
N GLY A 210 -14.14 -20.55 31.89
CA GLY A 210 -14.39 -19.10 31.80
C GLY A 210 -13.50 -18.39 30.76
N MET A 211 -12.88 -19.14 29.86
CA MET A 211 -11.91 -18.65 28.88
C MET A 211 -12.48 -18.50 27.46
N LEU A 212 -13.79 -18.68 27.27
CA LEU A 212 -14.46 -18.53 25.98
C LEU A 212 -15.43 -17.35 25.99
N ARG A 213 -15.25 -16.39 25.08
CA ARG A 213 -16.19 -15.27 24.90
C ARG A 213 -17.34 -15.59 23.95
N PRO A 214 -18.46 -14.83 23.98
CA PRO A 214 -19.54 -14.99 23.02
C PRO A 214 -19.06 -14.76 21.57
N ARG A 215 -19.64 -15.52 20.63
CA ARG A 215 -19.36 -15.40 19.20
C ARG A 215 -19.85 -14.04 18.70
N MET A 216 -18.99 -13.29 18.01
CA MET A 216 -19.32 -11.98 17.43
C MET A 216 -19.55 -12.05 15.91
N ALA A 217 -19.00 -13.08 15.24
CA ALA A 217 -19.15 -13.26 13.81
C ALA A 217 -19.96 -14.53 13.47
N PRO A 218 -20.81 -14.51 12.44
CA PRO A 218 -21.52 -15.70 11.99
C PRO A 218 -20.54 -16.81 11.59
N SER A 219 -20.91 -18.06 11.86
CA SER A 219 -20.09 -19.21 11.50
C SER A 219 -19.77 -19.24 10.01
N PRO A 220 -18.53 -19.58 9.61
CA PRO A 220 -18.16 -19.66 8.21
C PRO A 220 -19.06 -20.66 7.48
N ALA A 221 -19.56 -20.27 6.31
CA ALA A 221 -20.45 -21.12 5.52
C ALA A 221 -19.70 -22.37 5.02
N PRO A 222 -20.36 -23.55 5.00
CA PRO A 222 -19.78 -24.75 4.42
C PRO A 222 -19.56 -24.59 2.91
N TRP A 223 -18.40 -25.02 2.41
CA TRP A 223 -18.07 -25.06 0.98
C TRP A 223 -18.67 -26.32 0.33
N PRO A 224 -19.07 -26.29 -0.97
CA PRO A 224 -18.84 -25.23 -1.94
C PRO A 224 -19.94 -24.15 -1.95
N VAL A 225 -19.51 -22.90 -2.10
CA VAL A 225 -20.39 -21.75 -2.31
C VAL A 225 -20.61 -21.56 -3.81
N ARG A 226 -21.87 -21.50 -4.26
CA ARG A 226 -22.26 -21.32 -5.67
C ARG A 226 -23.25 -20.15 -5.82
N SER A 227 -23.56 -19.78 -7.06
CA SER A 227 -24.62 -18.82 -7.37
C SER A 227 -26.01 -19.48 -7.41
N CYS A 228 -27.05 -18.74 -7.08
CA CYS A 228 -28.43 -19.21 -7.23
C CYS A 228 -28.74 -19.54 -8.69
N ALA A 229 -29.30 -20.72 -8.94
CA ALA A 229 -29.74 -21.09 -10.28
C ALA A 229 -30.81 -20.14 -10.85
N ASP A 230 -31.62 -19.47 -10.02
CA ASP A 230 -32.67 -18.57 -10.50
C ASP A 230 -32.22 -17.10 -10.44
N CYS A 231 -31.80 -16.58 -9.28
CA CYS A 231 -31.46 -15.15 -9.14
C CYS A 231 -30.01 -14.78 -9.47
N GLY A 232 -29.10 -15.74 -9.66
CA GLY A 232 -27.68 -15.46 -9.91
C GLY A 232 -26.88 -14.92 -8.72
N CYS A 233 -27.51 -14.66 -7.57
CA CYS A 233 -26.81 -14.18 -6.37
C CYS A 233 -25.74 -15.18 -5.92
N TRP A 234 -24.52 -14.70 -5.74
CA TRP A 234 -23.35 -15.49 -5.34
C TRP A 234 -23.29 -15.60 -3.81
N GLY A 235 -22.94 -16.76 -3.26
CA GLY A 235 -22.91 -16.94 -1.80
C GLY A 235 -23.84 -18.02 -1.26
N ILE A 236 -24.37 -18.92 -2.10
CA ILE A 236 -25.37 -19.91 -1.71
C ILE A 236 -24.73 -21.29 -1.63
N THR A 237 -24.97 -21.98 -0.52
CA THR A 237 -24.49 -23.36 -0.27
C THR A 237 -25.40 -24.44 -0.86
N LYS A 238 -26.56 -24.03 -1.42
CA LYS A 238 -27.56 -24.86 -2.10
C LYS A 238 -27.78 -24.34 -3.52
N ALA A 239 -28.36 -25.17 -4.40
CA ALA A 239 -28.60 -24.80 -5.81
C ALA A 239 -29.52 -23.57 -5.99
N ARG A 240 -30.41 -23.26 -5.02
CA ARG A 240 -31.33 -22.11 -5.06
C ARG A 240 -31.44 -21.42 -3.70
N CYS A 241 -31.64 -20.09 -3.70
CA CYS A 241 -31.96 -19.35 -2.48
C CYS A 241 -33.40 -19.61 -2.02
N ARG A 242 -33.65 -19.43 -0.71
CA ARG A 242 -35.00 -19.56 -0.12
C ARG A 242 -36.04 -18.72 -0.86
N GLY A 243 -35.69 -17.48 -1.20
CA GLY A 243 -36.60 -16.57 -1.88
C GLY A 243 -37.01 -16.97 -3.30
N CYS A 244 -36.11 -17.60 -4.06
CA CYS A 244 -36.43 -18.15 -5.38
C CYS A 244 -37.19 -19.47 -5.28
N ALA A 245 -36.89 -20.28 -4.25
CA ALA A 245 -37.66 -21.49 -3.96
C ALA A 245 -39.13 -21.15 -3.65
N GLU A 246 -39.38 -20.11 -2.84
CA GLU A 246 -40.74 -19.64 -2.53
C GLU A 246 -41.51 -19.15 -3.78
N TRP A 247 -40.85 -18.49 -4.72
CA TRP A 247 -41.47 -18.07 -5.99
C TRP A 247 -41.83 -19.28 -6.86
N ARG A 248 -40.95 -20.28 -6.97
CA ARG A 248 -41.23 -21.52 -7.71
C ARG A 248 -42.35 -22.36 -7.08
N GLN A 249 -42.50 -22.33 -5.77
CA GLN A 249 -43.56 -23.05 -5.05
C GLN A 249 -44.97 -22.45 -5.27
N LYS A 250 -45.08 -21.28 -5.92
CA LYS A 250 -46.35 -20.57 -6.15
C LYS A 250 -46.57 -20.26 -7.64
N PRO A 251 -46.67 -21.27 -8.52
CA PRO A 251 -46.78 -21.07 -9.96
C PRO A 251 -48.04 -20.29 -10.38
N GLY A 252 -49.15 -20.40 -9.64
CA GLY A 252 -50.37 -19.63 -9.91
C GLY A 252 -50.22 -18.12 -9.67
N ARG A 253 -49.23 -17.69 -8.87
CA ARG A 253 -48.90 -16.27 -8.66
C ARG A 253 -47.68 -15.82 -9.44
N TYR A 254 -46.78 -16.76 -9.73
CA TYR A 254 -45.52 -16.51 -10.42
C TYR A 254 -45.33 -17.52 -11.57
N PRO A 255 -46.00 -17.33 -12.71
CA PRO A 255 -45.90 -18.26 -13.82
C PRO A 255 -44.47 -18.31 -14.37
N PRO A 256 -43.97 -19.49 -14.78
CA PRO A 256 -42.67 -19.60 -15.41
C PRO A 256 -42.70 -18.95 -16.80
N GLY A 257 -41.71 -18.11 -17.10
CA GLY A 257 -41.61 -17.42 -18.38
C GLY A 257 -40.20 -16.94 -18.68
N LYS A 258 -40.07 -16.17 -19.75
CA LYS A 258 -38.83 -15.51 -20.16
C LYS A 258 -38.81 -14.09 -19.63
N CYS A 259 -37.88 -13.79 -18.72
CA CYS A 259 -37.78 -12.44 -18.17
C CYS A 259 -37.33 -11.45 -19.26
N PRO A 260 -38.05 -10.34 -19.52
CA PRO A 260 -37.72 -9.40 -20.60
C PRO A 260 -36.41 -8.64 -20.35
N ARG A 261 -36.02 -8.47 -19.08
CA ARG A 261 -34.80 -7.75 -18.69
C ARG A 261 -33.55 -8.62 -18.78
N CYS A 262 -33.48 -9.73 -18.03
CA CYS A 262 -32.30 -10.62 -18.05
C CYS A 262 -32.34 -11.67 -19.16
N ARG A 263 -33.44 -11.78 -19.91
CA ARG A 263 -33.64 -12.70 -21.05
C ARG A 263 -33.50 -14.19 -20.73
N ARG A 264 -33.53 -14.56 -19.45
CA ARG A 264 -33.41 -15.95 -18.99
C ARG A 264 -34.77 -16.64 -19.01
N ASP A 265 -34.81 -17.82 -19.61
CA ASP A 265 -36.01 -18.64 -19.76
C ASP A 265 -36.31 -19.48 -18.50
N GLY A 266 -37.57 -19.86 -18.32
CA GLY A 266 -38.01 -20.78 -17.25
C GLY A 266 -37.91 -20.24 -15.82
N LEU A 267 -37.93 -18.91 -15.67
CA LEU A 267 -37.92 -18.23 -14.37
C LEU A 267 -39.35 -17.88 -13.94
N PRO A 268 -39.70 -18.00 -12.64
CA PRO A 268 -40.97 -17.48 -12.14
C PRO A 268 -41.00 -15.95 -12.29
N LEU A 269 -41.97 -15.43 -13.02
CA LEU A 269 -42.15 -14.01 -13.29
C LEU A 269 -43.26 -13.44 -12.39
N HIS A 270 -43.16 -12.17 -12.02
CA HIS A 270 -44.23 -11.49 -11.30
C HIS A 270 -45.41 -11.23 -12.24
N ALA A 271 -46.61 -11.71 -11.89
CA ALA A 271 -47.79 -11.64 -12.76
C ALA A 271 -48.05 -10.23 -13.34
N ASP A 272 -47.93 -9.18 -12.53
CA ASP A 272 -48.23 -7.80 -12.96
C ASP A 272 -47.06 -7.07 -13.63
N GLU A 273 -45.81 -7.47 -13.32
CA GLU A 273 -44.60 -6.69 -13.68
C GLU A 273 -43.74 -7.42 -14.72
N ASP A 274 -44.08 -8.67 -15.03
CA ASP A 274 -43.40 -9.58 -15.96
C ASP A 274 -41.89 -9.77 -15.70
N LEU A 275 -41.39 -9.41 -14.51
CA LEU A 275 -39.98 -9.52 -14.15
C LEU A 275 -39.71 -10.72 -13.22
N CYS A 276 -38.58 -11.40 -13.42
CA CYS A 276 -38.11 -12.40 -12.48
C CYS A 276 -37.73 -11.76 -11.13
N ARG A 277 -37.72 -12.55 -10.05
CA ARG A 277 -37.44 -12.06 -8.68
C ARG A 277 -36.22 -11.15 -8.58
N ALA A 278 -35.12 -11.52 -9.24
CA ALA A 278 -33.87 -10.77 -9.18
C ALA A 278 -33.98 -9.43 -9.91
N CYS A 279 -34.54 -9.44 -11.12
CA CYS A 279 -34.74 -8.23 -11.91
C CYS A 279 -35.75 -7.29 -11.24
N LEU A 280 -36.82 -7.82 -10.65
CA LEU A 280 -37.79 -7.03 -9.91
C LEU A 280 -37.17 -6.38 -8.67
N ALA A 281 -36.35 -7.12 -7.92
CA ALA A 281 -35.63 -6.56 -6.78
C ALA A 281 -34.62 -5.48 -7.22
N TYR A 282 -33.90 -5.72 -8.31
CA TYR A 282 -32.94 -4.75 -8.88
C TYR A 282 -33.63 -3.48 -9.37
N VAL A 283 -34.71 -3.59 -10.14
CA VAL A 283 -35.47 -2.43 -10.66
C VAL A 283 -36.09 -1.62 -9.52
N ARG A 284 -36.55 -2.27 -8.45
CA ARG A 284 -37.07 -1.57 -7.26
C ARG A 284 -35.97 -0.85 -6.47
N GLU A 285 -34.74 -1.34 -6.52
CA GLU A 285 -33.60 -0.74 -5.82
C GLU A 285 -32.92 0.35 -6.67
N SER A 286 -32.80 0.15 -7.97
CA SER A 286 -32.05 1.02 -8.89
C SER A 286 -32.94 1.94 -9.76
N GLY A 287 -34.26 1.77 -9.73
CA GLY A 287 -35.23 2.59 -10.45
C GLY A 287 -35.73 1.99 -11.77
N LEU A 288 -36.91 2.46 -12.23
CA LEU A 288 -37.63 1.95 -13.41
C LEU A 288 -36.87 2.12 -14.74
N GLU A 289 -36.00 3.12 -14.85
CA GLU A 289 -35.11 3.33 -16.00
C GLU A 289 -34.21 2.12 -16.29
N THR A 290 -33.88 1.33 -15.26
CA THR A 290 -33.00 0.16 -15.38
C THR A 290 -33.68 -1.07 -15.99
N THR A 291 -34.97 -0.99 -16.29
CA THR A 291 -35.73 -2.07 -16.95
C THR A 291 -35.22 -2.32 -18.37
N LYS A 292 -34.66 -1.30 -19.03
CA LYS A 292 -34.08 -1.40 -20.39
C LYS A 292 -32.64 -1.97 -20.41
N GLN A 293 -31.99 -2.08 -19.26
CA GLN A 293 -30.61 -2.56 -19.14
C GLN A 293 -30.57 -4.09 -19.00
N SER A 294 -29.76 -4.75 -19.83
CA SER A 294 -29.61 -6.21 -19.81
C SER A 294 -28.63 -6.74 -18.77
N PHE A 295 -27.78 -5.87 -18.21
CA PHE A 295 -26.79 -6.24 -17.19
C PHE A 295 -27.32 -5.97 -15.77
N SER A 296 -26.82 -6.72 -14.80
CA SER A 296 -27.03 -6.48 -13.37
C SER A 296 -25.69 -6.56 -12.66
N GLN A 297 -25.51 -5.73 -11.63
CA GLN A 297 -24.37 -5.86 -10.73
C GLN A 297 -24.42 -7.22 -10.01
N LEU A 298 -23.24 -7.82 -9.78
CA LEU A 298 -23.11 -9.02 -8.98
C LEU A 298 -23.62 -8.77 -7.56
N ALA A 299 -24.58 -9.57 -7.10
CA ALA A 299 -25.14 -9.47 -5.75
C ALA A 299 -24.76 -10.68 -4.90
N PHE A 300 -24.38 -10.43 -3.65
CA PHE A 300 -24.17 -11.49 -2.66
C PHE A 300 -25.50 -12.06 -2.18
N ALA A 301 -25.51 -13.32 -1.74
CA ALA A 301 -26.69 -13.94 -1.16
C ALA A 301 -26.94 -13.44 0.28
N GLY A 302 -28.17 -13.66 0.77
CA GLY A 302 -28.54 -13.27 2.14
C GLY A 302 -28.94 -11.80 2.27
N PRO A 303 -28.67 -11.15 3.42
CA PRO A 303 -29.08 -9.77 3.68
C PRO A 303 -28.50 -8.75 2.68
N LEU A 304 -27.32 -9.06 2.13
CA LEU A 304 -26.60 -8.24 1.15
C LEU A 304 -27.16 -8.37 -0.28
N ALA A 305 -28.10 -9.29 -0.53
CA ALA A 305 -28.76 -9.41 -1.81
C ALA A 305 -29.74 -8.26 -2.06
N HIS A 306 -30.06 -8.00 -3.33
CA HIS A 306 -31.22 -7.18 -3.69
C HIS A 306 -32.49 -7.80 -3.10
N GLN A 307 -33.22 -7.03 -2.30
CA GLN A 307 -34.43 -7.49 -1.62
C GLN A 307 -35.67 -6.84 -2.23
N LEU A 308 -36.75 -7.61 -2.36
CA LEU A 308 -38.05 -7.08 -2.80
C LEU A 308 -38.66 -6.06 -1.83
N LYS A 309 -38.18 -6.06 -0.58
CA LYS A 309 -38.61 -5.22 0.53
C LYS A 309 -37.38 -4.78 1.34
N ARG A 310 -36.64 -3.77 0.87
CA ARG A 310 -35.53 -3.16 1.63
C ARG A 310 -36.03 -1.90 2.35
N ARG A 311 -35.60 -1.66 3.59
CA ARG A 311 -36.00 -0.46 4.34
C ARG A 311 -35.17 0.75 3.87
N PRO A 312 -35.75 1.96 3.76
CA PRO A 312 -34.97 3.18 3.55
C PRO A 312 -33.88 3.31 4.63
N GLY A 313 -32.66 3.65 4.22
CA GLY A 313 -31.48 3.77 5.08
C GLY A 313 -30.75 2.46 5.40
N GLU A 314 -31.34 1.29 5.12
CA GLU A 314 -30.66 0.00 5.31
C GLU A 314 -29.55 -0.17 4.28
N LEU A 315 -28.30 -0.34 4.75
CA LEU A 315 -27.09 -0.40 3.91
C LEU A 315 -26.91 0.80 2.97
N GLY A 316 -27.37 1.99 3.39
CA GLY A 316 -27.27 3.21 2.58
C GLY A 316 -28.28 3.28 1.42
N PHE A 317 -29.31 2.43 1.43
CA PHE A 317 -30.37 2.47 0.42
C PHE A 317 -31.21 3.76 0.51
N VAL A 318 -31.21 4.56 -0.55
CA VAL A 318 -32.01 5.79 -0.67
C VAL A 318 -33.11 5.57 -1.70
N VAL A 319 -34.37 5.84 -1.32
CA VAL A 319 -35.51 5.75 -2.23
C VAL A 319 -35.38 6.86 -3.27
N HIS A 320 -35.17 6.49 -4.54
CA HIS A 320 -34.94 7.46 -5.61
C HIS A 320 -36.21 8.27 -5.92
N ASN A 321 -36.05 9.54 -6.31
CA ASN A 321 -37.17 10.46 -6.59
C ASN A 321 -38.09 10.00 -7.74
N GLN A 322 -37.62 9.08 -8.59
CA GLN A 322 -38.31 8.54 -9.75
C GLN A 322 -39.15 7.27 -9.45
N SER A 323 -39.20 6.80 -8.19
CA SER A 323 -39.83 5.53 -7.80
C SER A 323 -41.38 5.52 -7.79
N GLY A 324 -42.03 6.44 -8.50
CA GLY A 324 -43.49 6.55 -8.58
C GLY A 324 -44.20 7.00 -7.28
N PRO A 325 -45.47 7.45 -7.37
CA PRO A 325 -46.19 8.08 -6.24
C PRO A 325 -46.48 7.13 -5.06
N LEU A 326 -46.81 5.87 -5.35
CA LEU A 326 -47.22 4.86 -4.35
C LEU A 326 -46.07 4.42 -3.42
N MET A 327 -44.84 4.30 -3.94
CA MET A 327 -43.67 3.98 -3.11
C MET A 327 -43.27 5.15 -2.21
N ARG A 328 -43.41 6.39 -2.71
CA ARG A 328 -43.17 7.61 -1.90
C ARG A 328 -44.18 7.73 -0.75
N ALA A 329 -45.45 7.43 -0.97
CA ALA A 329 -46.47 7.46 0.08
C ALA A 329 -46.22 6.39 1.17
N ARG A 330 -45.87 5.15 0.78
CA ARG A 330 -45.54 4.08 1.73
C ARG A 330 -44.22 4.30 2.48
N ALA A 331 -43.23 4.95 1.87
CA ALA A 331 -41.98 5.32 2.53
C ALA A 331 -42.22 6.43 3.56
N ARG A 332 -42.97 7.48 3.19
CA ARG A 332 -43.31 8.59 4.10
C ARG A 332 -44.14 8.14 5.31
N ALA A 333 -45.16 7.29 5.09
CA ALA A 333 -45.98 6.75 6.18
C ALA A 333 -45.17 5.87 7.16
N ARG A 334 -44.09 5.21 6.68
CA ARG A 334 -43.22 4.38 7.52
C ARG A 334 -42.08 5.17 8.19
N GLU A 335 -41.58 6.22 7.55
CA GLU A 335 -40.66 7.19 8.18
C GLU A 335 -41.35 7.96 9.31
N ALA A 336 -42.62 8.32 9.14
CA ALA A 336 -43.43 8.93 10.19
C ALA A 336 -43.58 8.00 11.41
N ALA A 337 -43.96 6.74 11.19
CA ALA A 337 -44.07 5.74 12.26
C ALA A 337 -42.72 5.42 12.94
N ALA A 338 -41.60 5.48 12.20
CA ALA A 338 -40.25 5.27 12.75
C ALA A 338 -39.74 6.47 13.56
N ARG A 339 -40.20 7.70 13.26
CA ARG A 339 -39.93 8.90 14.06
C ARG A 339 -40.69 8.92 15.38
N GLU A 340 -41.93 8.44 15.39
CA GLU A 340 -42.75 8.36 16.61
C GLU A 340 -42.29 7.27 17.60
N SER A 341 -41.54 6.26 17.12
CA SER A 341 -41.05 5.14 17.95
C SER A 341 -39.63 5.35 18.49
N GLY A 342 -38.97 6.47 18.18
CA GLY A 342 -37.56 6.69 18.46
C GLY A 342 -37.32 7.26 19.86
N THR A 343 -37.18 6.38 20.86
CA THR A 343 -36.36 6.70 22.03
C THR A 343 -35.01 7.22 21.55
N ALA A 344 -34.53 8.31 22.15
CA ALA A 344 -33.25 8.94 21.84
C ALA A 344 -32.18 7.86 21.70
N LYS A 345 -31.69 7.63 20.47
CA LYS A 345 -30.58 6.72 20.25
C LYS A 345 -29.42 7.29 21.06
N SER A 346 -29.00 6.53 22.08
CA SER A 346 -27.81 6.85 22.86
C SER A 346 -26.65 7.17 21.93
N ALA A 347 -25.81 8.13 22.34
CA ALA A 347 -24.61 8.47 21.61
C ALA A 347 -23.86 7.18 21.21
N PRO A 348 -23.41 7.03 19.95
CA PRO A 348 -22.78 5.81 19.46
C PRO A 348 -21.41 5.52 20.07
N VAL A 349 -20.98 6.29 21.08
CA VAL A 349 -19.70 6.18 21.75
C VAL A 349 -19.98 5.96 23.24
N ALA A 350 -19.63 4.78 23.74
CA ALA A 350 -19.64 4.53 25.17
C ALA A 350 -18.48 5.32 25.83
N PRO A 351 -18.67 5.86 27.05
CA PRO A 351 -17.57 6.47 27.81
C PRO A 351 -16.39 5.49 27.91
N GLY A 352 -15.19 5.92 27.50
CA GLY A 352 -13.97 5.11 27.54
C GLY A 352 -13.59 4.37 26.24
N GLN A 353 -14.38 4.49 25.17
CA GLN A 353 -13.99 3.94 23.87
C GLN A 353 -12.92 4.82 23.20
N THR A 354 -11.75 4.24 22.91
CA THR A 354 -10.65 4.95 22.25
C THR A 354 -10.95 5.20 20.77
N THR A 355 -10.63 6.40 20.29
CA THR A 355 -10.81 6.81 18.89
C THR A 355 -9.72 6.17 18.03
N LEU A 356 -10.11 5.25 17.14
CA LEU A 356 -9.20 4.60 16.17
C LEU A 356 -8.78 5.55 15.03
N PHE A 357 -9.71 6.37 14.54
CA PHE A 357 -9.46 7.38 13.51
C PHE A 357 -10.27 8.63 13.83
N SER A 358 -9.62 9.79 13.85
CA SER A 358 -10.29 11.08 13.93
C SER A 358 -10.84 11.44 12.56
N MET A 359 -12.13 11.17 12.33
CA MET A 359 -12.83 11.58 11.10
C MET A 359 -13.53 12.93 11.30
N PRO A 360 -13.47 13.86 10.33
CA PRO A 360 -14.26 15.10 10.39
C PRO A 360 -15.76 14.76 10.50
N ARG A 361 -16.44 15.28 11.52
CA ARG A 361 -17.88 15.06 11.66
C ARG A 361 -18.61 15.96 10.67
N LYS A 362 -19.40 15.36 9.79
CA LYS A 362 -20.40 16.09 9.03
C LYS A 362 -21.67 16.15 9.85
N TRP A 363 -22.20 17.35 10.03
CA TRP A 363 -23.44 17.62 10.76
C TRP A 363 -24.59 17.77 9.75
N PRO A 364 -25.35 16.71 9.43
CA PRO A 364 -26.55 16.86 8.61
C PRO A 364 -27.66 17.57 9.42
N ARG A 365 -28.59 18.24 8.72
CA ARG A 365 -29.60 19.10 9.36
C ARG A 365 -30.53 18.38 10.33
N ASP A 366 -30.73 17.07 10.15
CA ASP A 366 -31.50 16.21 11.05
C ASP A 366 -30.79 15.92 12.37
N GLN A 367 -29.50 16.27 12.51
CA GLN A 367 -28.73 16.12 13.74
C GLN A 367 -28.65 17.36 14.61
N ILE A 368 -29.15 18.51 14.14
CA ILE A 368 -29.24 19.75 14.92
C ILE A 368 -30.31 19.59 16.00
N LEU A 369 -29.91 19.73 17.26
CA LEU A 369 -30.80 19.57 18.41
C LEU A 369 -30.91 20.92 19.13
N ASP A 370 -32.07 21.56 19.00
CA ASP A 370 -32.34 22.88 19.59
C ASP A 370 -33.14 22.80 20.90
N ARG A 371 -33.66 21.61 21.24
CA ARG A 371 -34.54 21.37 22.41
C ARG A 371 -34.39 19.97 23.02
N ALA A 372 -33.25 19.33 22.83
CA ALA A 372 -33.01 18.02 23.45
C ALA A 372 -32.72 18.18 24.95
N GLU A 373 -33.20 17.25 25.78
CA GLU A 373 -32.84 17.23 27.20
C GLU A 373 -31.32 17.04 27.35
N LEU A 374 -30.68 17.99 28.04
CA LEU A 374 -29.26 17.95 28.38
C LEU A 374 -29.07 17.29 29.75
N ALA A 375 -27.93 16.64 29.95
CA ALA A 375 -27.51 16.23 31.29
C ALA A 375 -27.33 17.47 32.19
N VAL A 376 -27.53 17.32 33.51
CA VAL A 376 -27.48 18.43 34.48
C VAL A 376 -26.23 19.32 34.31
N GLN A 377 -25.06 18.70 34.16
CA GLN A 377 -23.77 19.38 33.95
C GLN A 377 -23.69 20.13 32.60
N ALA A 378 -24.30 19.59 31.54
CA ALA A 378 -24.38 20.26 30.25
C ALA A 378 -25.37 21.44 30.28
N GLN A 379 -26.41 21.34 31.10
CA GLN A 379 -27.38 22.43 31.31
C GLN A 379 -26.74 23.60 32.08
N GLU A 380 -25.89 23.32 33.08
CA GLU A 380 -25.12 24.33 33.82
C GLU A 380 -24.19 25.12 32.90
N LEU A 381 -23.41 24.44 32.04
CA LEU A 381 -22.54 25.08 31.05
C LEU A 381 -23.33 25.96 30.05
N LEU A 382 -24.50 25.50 29.60
CA LEU A 382 -25.33 26.29 28.71
C LEU A 382 -25.95 27.50 29.43
N HIS A 383 -26.30 27.36 30.71
CA HIS A 383 -26.79 28.47 31.53
C HIS A 383 -25.71 29.52 31.73
N GLU A 384 -24.48 29.11 32.05
CA GLU A 384 -23.33 30.00 32.18
C GLU A 384 -23.04 30.75 30.87
N PHE A 385 -23.06 30.05 29.73
CA PHE A 385 -22.89 30.68 28.41
C PHE A 385 -23.98 31.73 28.12
N THR A 386 -25.20 31.53 28.61
CA THR A 386 -26.35 32.37 28.28
C THR A 386 -26.68 33.44 29.34
N ALA A 387 -26.03 33.42 30.50
CA ALA A 387 -26.33 34.27 31.66
C ALA A 387 -26.24 35.78 31.36
N ASP A 388 -25.30 36.18 30.50
CA ASP A 388 -25.05 37.59 30.19
C ASP A 388 -25.96 38.17 29.08
N TYR A 389 -26.86 37.37 28.49
CA TYR A 389 -27.72 37.82 27.39
C TYR A 389 -29.19 37.94 27.80
N PRO A 390 -29.90 38.95 27.29
CA PRO A 390 -31.35 38.98 27.37
C PRO A 390 -31.97 37.72 26.74
N GLN A 391 -32.96 37.13 27.40
CA GLN A 391 -33.65 35.91 26.94
C GLN A 391 -34.24 36.05 25.51
N VAL A 392 -34.61 37.27 25.12
CA VAL A 392 -35.10 37.58 23.77
C VAL A 392 -34.03 37.32 22.70
N TRP A 393 -32.75 37.53 23.01
CA TRP A 393 -31.65 37.29 22.07
C TRP A 393 -31.25 35.81 22.05
N VAL A 394 -31.27 35.14 23.21
CA VAL A 394 -31.00 33.70 23.28
C VAL A 394 -32.04 32.87 22.51
N THR A 395 -33.29 33.31 22.50
CA THR A 395 -34.39 32.63 21.81
C THR A 395 -34.47 32.95 20.31
N ASP A 396 -33.89 34.06 19.86
CA ASP A 396 -33.81 34.42 18.44
C ASP A 396 -32.60 33.78 17.75
N LYS A 397 -32.86 32.75 16.93
CA LYS A 397 -31.83 32.01 16.18
C LYS A 397 -31.09 32.85 15.14
N HIS A 398 -31.64 34.00 14.75
CA HIS A 398 -30.98 34.93 13.81
C HIS A 398 -30.04 35.90 14.51
N SER A 399 -30.10 35.97 15.84
CA SER A 399 -29.17 36.76 16.63
C SER A 399 -27.84 36.01 16.84
N VAL A 400 -26.78 36.76 17.12
CA VAL A 400 -25.45 36.19 17.43
C VAL A 400 -25.50 35.30 18.68
N PRO A 401 -26.13 35.69 19.81
CA PRO A 401 -26.25 34.82 20.98
C PRO A 401 -27.14 33.60 20.75
N GLY A 402 -28.27 33.73 20.05
CA GLY A 402 -29.19 32.61 19.82
C GLY A 402 -28.60 31.56 18.87
N SER A 403 -27.96 31.98 17.78
CA SER A 403 -27.24 31.05 16.90
C SER A 403 -26.05 30.36 17.60
N ALA A 404 -25.33 31.06 18.47
CA ALA A 404 -24.27 30.47 19.28
C ALA A 404 -24.82 29.43 20.29
N THR A 405 -25.99 29.72 20.88
CA THR A 405 -26.70 28.82 21.80
C THR A 405 -27.10 27.53 21.10
N VAL A 406 -27.61 27.59 19.85
CA VAL A 406 -27.96 26.41 19.05
C VAL A 406 -26.74 25.52 18.80
N VAL A 407 -25.59 26.13 18.47
CA VAL A 407 -24.33 25.41 18.24
C VAL A 407 -23.87 24.73 19.52
N LEU A 408 -23.77 25.46 20.64
CA LEU A 408 -23.31 24.92 21.92
C LEU A 408 -24.24 23.84 22.46
N HIS A 409 -25.56 24.06 22.43
CA HIS A 409 -26.56 23.08 22.84
C HIS A 409 -26.43 21.78 22.04
N THR A 410 -26.31 21.87 20.70
CA THR A 410 -26.15 20.69 19.83
C THR A 410 -24.86 19.92 20.13
N LEU A 411 -23.76 20.62 20.41
CA LEU A 411 -22.48 20.01 20.78
C LEU A 411 -22.58 19.25 22.11
N LEU A 412 -23.11 19.90 23.15
CA LEU A 412 -23.25 19.32 24.49
C LEU A 412 -24.21 18.12 24.50
N ALA A 413 -25.32 18.19 23.77
CA ALA A 413 -26.28 17.10 23.65
C ALA A 413 -25.70 15.84 22.99
N ARG A 414 -24.65 15.99 22.16
CA ARG A 414 -24.12 14.90 21.31
C ARG A 414 -22.79 14.35 21.77
N LEU A 415 -21.92 15.21 22.28
CA LEU A 415 -20.56 14.87 22.71
C LEU A 415 -20.45 14.74 24.24
N GLY A 416 -21.46 15.25 24.95
CA GLY A 416 -21.47 15.29 26.42
C GLY A 416 -20.62 16.44 26.98
N PRO A 417 -20.74 16.70 28.30
CA PRO A 417 -20.11 17.85 28.94
C PRO A 417 -18.61 17.67 29.27
N HIS A 418 -18.05 16.46 29.11
CA HIS A 418 -16.69 16.13 29.56
C HIS A 418 -15.72 15.82 28.41
N THR A 419 -16.20 15.82 27.17
CA THR A 419 -15.38 15.44 26.02
C THR A 419 -14.80 16.69 25.40
N PRO A 420 -13.46 16.82 25.26
CA PRO A 420 -12.86 17.88 24.46
C PRO A 420 -13.41 17.87 23.03
N ILE A 421 -13.82 19.04 22.56
CA ILE A 421 -14.50 19.23 21.28
C ILE A 421 -13.51 19.83 20.28
N PRO A 422 -13.23 19.17 19.15
CA PRO A 422 -12.36 19.72 18.11
C PRO A 422 -12.90 21.03 17.53
N GLU A 423 -12.04 22.04 17.39
CA GLU A 423 -12.42 23.35 16.83
C GLU A 423 -13.07 23.24 15.44
N ARG A 424 -12.59 22.33 14.58
CA ARG A 424 -13.20 22.01 13.28
C ARG A 424 -14.66 21.54 13.36
N ASP A 425 -15.03 20.81 14.41
CA ASP A 425 -16.40 20.29 14.57
C ASP A 425 -17.34 21.45 14.95
N VAL A 426 -16.86 22.41 15.75
CA VAL A 426 -17.57 23.66 16.08
C VAL A 426 -17.81 24.48 14.81
N ARG A 427 -16.77 24.66 13.99
CA ARG A 427 -16.85 25.42 12.72
C ARG A 427 -17.78 24.73 11.71
N SER A 428 -17.67 23.42 11.54
CA SER A 428 -18.54 22.67 10.63
C SER A 428 -20.01 22.70 11.04
N LEU A 429 -20.30 22.66 12.34
CA LEU A 429 -21.67 22.78 12.84
C LEU A 429 -22.20 24.21 12.67
N ALA A 430 -21.38 25.21 12.97
CA ALA A 430 -21.71 26.62 12.80
C ALA A 430 -22.06 26.96 11.33
N ASP A 431 -21.32 26.39 10.37
CA ASP A 431 -21.63 26.49 8.94
C ASP A 431 -22.98 25.83 8.60
N THR A 432 -23.28 24.70 9.22
CA THR A 432 -24.54 23.96 8.98
C THR A 432 -25.76 24.73 9.46
N VAL A 433 -25.64 25.43 10.60
CA VAL A 433 -26.72 26.26 11.18
C VAL A 433 -26.67 27.72 10.74
N ALA A 434 -25.69 28.11 9.93
CA ALA A 434 -25.44 29.49 9.49
C ALA A 434 -25.27 30.49 10.65
N ALA A 435 -24.57 30.11 11.73
CA ALA A 435 -24.40 30.94 12.93
C ALA A 435 -23.56 32.21 12.69
N GLY A 436 -22.81 32.26 11.59
CA GLY A 436 -21.93 33.38 11.26
C GLY A 436 -20.65 33.42 12.13
N PRO A 437 -19.66 34.24 11.73
CA PRO A 437 -18.33 34.23 12.36
C PRO A 437 -18.32 34.67 13.82
N ALA A 438 -19.17 35.62 14.19
CA ALA A 438 -19.23 36.17 15.55
C ALA A 438 -19.77 35.15 16.56
N ALA A 439 -20.82 34.42 16.21
CA ALA A 439 -21.39 33.37 17.06
C ALA A 439 -20.40 32.20 17.21
N THR A 440 -19.77 31.80 16.10
CA THR A 440 -18.73 30.75 16.09
C THR A 440 -17.58 31.10 17.03
N ARG A 441 -17.08 32.34 16.99
CA ARG A 441 -16.00 32.79 17.86
C ARG A 441 -16.38 32.80 19.35
N ARG A 442 -17.63 33.14 19.68
CA ARG A 442 -18.13 33.10 21.07
C ARG A 442 -18.15 31.66 21.61
N VAL A 443 -18.63 30.71 20.82
CA VAL A 443 -18.62 29.28 21.21
C VAL A 443 -17.20 28.77 21.39
N ILE A 444 -16.28 29.11 20.48
CA ILE A 444 -14.86 28.72 20.58
C ILE A 444 -14.21 29.30 21.84
N SER A 445 -14.41 30.60 22.14
CA SER A 445 -13.86 31.23 23.36
C SER A 445 -14.39 30.55 24.61
N PHE A 446 -15.71 30.33 24.68
CA PHE A 446 -16.36 29.70 25.82
C PHE A 446 -15.84 28.27 26.05
N LEU A 447 -15.78 27.44 25.01
CA LEU A 447 -15.23 26.08 25.13
C LEU A 447 -13.75 26.09 25.53
N SER A 448 -12.97 27.07 25.05
CA SER A 448 -11.56 27.22 25.42
C SER A 448 -11.39 27.58 26.89
N GLU A 449 -12.20 28.48 27.42
CA GLU A 449 -12.18 28.91 28.82
C GLU A 449 -12.53 27.75 29.78
N HIS A 450 -13.38 26.83 29.33
CA HIS A 450 -13.82 25.66 30.11
C HIS A 450 -12.97 24.40 29.90
N ALA A 451 -11.83 24.51 29.20
CA ALA A 451 -10.98 23.37 28.81
C ALA A 451 -11.73 22.24 28.04
N LEU A 452 -12.81 22.61 27.35
CA LEU A 452 -13.64 21.73 26.52
C LEU A 452 -13.37 21.91 25.02
N LEU A 453 -12.44 22.77 24.65
CA LEU A 453 -11.99 22.93 23.27
C LEU A 453 -10.68 22.15 23.06
N GLU A 454 -10.68 21.24 22.10
CA GLU A 454 -9.45 20.72 21.51
C GLU A 454 -9.07 21.67 20.35
N PRO A 455 -8.07 22.55 20.54
CA PRO A 455 -7.64 23.44 19.47
C PRO A 455 -7.21 22.59 18.28
N ASP A 456 -7.51 23.05 17.06
CA ASP A 456 -7.08 22.36 15.84
C ASP A 456 -5.54 22.37 15.76
N GLU A 457 -4.86 21.40 16.39
CA GLU A 457 -3.58 20.89 15.91
C GLU A 457 -3.88 20.01 14.69
N LEU A 458 -4.35 20.62 13.60
CA LEU A 458 -4.41 19.91 12.33
C LEU A 458 -2.96 19.56 11.96
N PRO A 459 -2.63 18.29 11.66
CA PRO A 459 -1.53 18.03 10.75
C PRO A 459 -1.92 18.74 9.45
N GLU A 460 -1.36 19.93 9.22
CA GLU A 460 -1.60 20.71 8.01
C GLU A 460 -1.41 19.78 6.82
N THR A 461 -2.50 19.43 6.12
CA THR A 461 -2.35 18.47 5.03
C THR A 461 -1.46 19.10 3.96
N PRO A 462 -0.55 18.35 3.32
CA PRO A 462 0.36 18.91 2.33
C PRO A 462 -0.38 19.71 1.23
N GLY A 463 -1.57 19.24 0.83
CA GLY A 463 -2.44 19.94 -0.11
C GLY A 463 -3.00 21.27 0.37
N GLN A 464 -3.35 21.41 1.66
CA GLN A 464 -3.79 22.68 2.26
C GLN A 464 -2.65 23.68 2.32
N LEU A 465 -1.44 23.25 2.73
CA LEU A 465 -0.24 24.10 2.72
C LEU A 465 0.05 24.66 1.34
N LEU A 466 -0.05 23.83 0.31
CA LEU A 466 0.13 24.26 -1.07
C LEU A 466 -0.97 25.23 -1.53
N ALA A 467 -2.22 24.99 -1.15
CA ALA A 467 -3.34 25.88 -1.48
C ALA A 467 -3.18 27.26 -0.81
N ASP A 468 -2.77 27.30 0.45
CA ASP A 468 -2.54 28.54 1.21
C ASP A 468 -1.40 29.36 0.60
N VAL A 469 -0.31 28.70 0.20
CA VAL A 469 0.84 29.33 -0.46
C VAL A 469 0.51 29.79 -1.89
N ARG A 470 -0.45 29.16 -2.58
CA ARG A 470 -0.90 29.56 -3.93
C ARG A 470 -1.83 30.79 -3.92
N ARG A 471 -2.65 30.98 -2.89
CA ARG A 471 -3.59 32.12 -2.76
C ARG A 471 -2.98 33.52 -2.97
N PRO A 472 -1.73 33.81 -2.56
CA PRO A 472 -1.09 35.11 -2.85
C PRO A 472 -0.49 35.25 -4.26
N ALA A 473 -0.45 34.20 -5.09
CA ALA A 473 0.19 34.25 -6.42
C ALA A 473 -0.77 34.81 -7.49
N MET A 474 -0.59 36.09 -7.85
CA MET A 474 -1.23 36.71 -9.02
C MET A 474 -0.82 36.02 -10.34
N PRO A 475 -1.64 36.09 -11.41
CA PRO A 475 -1.31 35.49 -12.70
C PRO A 475 -0.01 36.08 -13.28
N ARG A 476 0.72 35.22 -14.00
CA ARG A 476 2.02 35.51 -14.63
C ARG A 476 2.04 36.86 -15.35
N VAL A 477 2.64 37.86 -14.71
CA VAL A 477 3.11 39.06 -15.40
C VAL A 477 4.31 38.63 -16.25
N ARG A 478 4.33 39.02 -17.53
CA ARG A 478 5.43 38.72 -18.46
C ARG A 478 6.80 39.03 -17.81
N ASP A 479 7.75 38.14 -18.05
CA ASP A 479 9.09 38.10 -17.46
C ASP A 479 9.97 39.29 -17.93
N LEU A 480 9.71 40.47 -17.36
CA LEU A 480 10.51 41.69 -17.58
C LEU A 480 11.99 41.49 -17.15
N ASP A 481 12.28 40.49 -16.32
CA ASP A 481 13.62 40.19 -15.81
C ASP A 481 14.44 39.31 -16.76
N GLN A 482 13.81 38.39 -17.52
CA GLN A 482 14.49 37.69 -18.61
C GLN A 482 14.95 38.67 -19.70
N GLU A 483 14.09 39.60 -20.11
CA GLU A 483 14.47 40.65 -21.08
C GLU A 483 15.58 41.57 -20.54
N ARG A 484 15.58 41.87 -19.23
CA ARG A 484 16.67 42.64 -18.59
C ARG A 484 17.99 41.85 -18.58
N ARG A 485 17.95 40.55 -18.28
CA ARG A 485 19.13 39.67 -18.28
C ARG A 485 19.69 39.46 -19.67
N GLU A 486 18.83 39.23 -20.66
CA GLU A 486 19.24 39.13 -22.06
C GLU A 486 19.89 40.44 -22.53
N ARG A 487 19.34 41.61 -22.16
CA ARG A 487 19.97 42.91 -22.43
C ARG A 487 21.31 43.10 -21.72
N HIS A 488 21.47 42.59 -20.49
CA HIS A 488 22.74 42.65 -19.77
C HIS A 488 23.79 41.73 -20.41
N ASP A 489 23.42 40.48 -20.70
CA ASP A 489 24.31 39.50 -21.31
C ASP A 489 24.72 39.91 -22.73
N ALA A 490 23.80 40.51 -23.51
CA ALA A 490 24.09 41.09 -24.82
C ALA A 490 25.08 42.27 -24.73
N ARG A 491 24.90 43.19 -23.76
CA ARG A 491 25.82 44.30 -23.53
C ARG A 491 27.22 43.82 -23.12
N ALA A 492 27.29 42.87 -22.19
CA ALA A 492 28.56 42.29 -21.74
C ALA A 492 29.28 41.54 -22.87
N LEU A 493 28.54 40.80 -23.69
CA LEU A 493 29.07 40.13 -24.88
C LEU A 493 29.66 41.14 -25.87
N SER A 494 28.92 42.20 -26.20
CA SER A 494 29.37 43.26 -27.10
C SER A 494 30.65 43.91 -26.58
N ALA A 495 30.67 44.29 -25.30
CA ALA A 495 31.84 44.89 -24.66
C ALA A 495 33.09 43.99 -24.66
N GLN A 496 32.93 42.65 -24.65
CA GLN A 496 34.05 41.73 -24.75
C GLN A 496 34.58 41.60 -26.19
N ILE A 497 33.69 41.64 -27.19
CA ILE A 497 34.07 41.59 -28.61
C ILE A 497 34.81 42.87 -29.03
N THR A 498 34.35 44.05 -28.58
CA THR A 498 34.98 45.35 -28.88
C THR A 498 36.43 45.48 -28.37
N ARG A 499 36.87 44.62 -27.43
CA ARG A 499 38.26 44.60 -26.93
C ARG A 499 39.24 43.91 -27.88
N LEU A 500 38.75 43.23 -28.91
CA LEU A 500 39.57 42.52 -29.90
C LEU A 500 39.81 43.43 -31.13
N PRO A 501 40.88 43.18 -31.92
CA PRO A 501 41.12 43.91 -33.16
C PRO A 501 39.94 43.83 -34.14
N GLU A 502 39.71 44.91 -34.88
CA GLU A 502 38.53 45.11 -35.75
C GLU A 502 38.23 43.92 -36.69
N PRO A 503 39.21 43.32 -37.41
CA PRO A 503 38.93 42.18 -38.30
C PRO A 503 38.36 40.97 -37.57
N MET A 504 38.80 40.72 -36.34
CA MET A 504 38.35 39.59 -35.52
C MET A 504 37.03 39.89 -34.83
N ALA A 505 36.80 41.15 -34.42
CA ALA A 505 35.55 41.60 -33.83
C ALA A 505 34.37 41.41 -34.80
N ASP A 506 34.53 41.81 -36.06
CA ASP A 506 33.52 41.65 -37.11
C ASP A 506 33.14 40.18 -37.34
N GLN A 507 34.13 39.30 -37.27
CA GLN A 507 33.94 37.87 -37.48
C GLN A 507 33.19 37.23 -36.32
N LEU A 508 33.49 37.66 -35.09
CA LEU A 508 32.72 37.26 -33.93
C LEU A 508 31.30 37.82 -33.96
N HIS A 509 31.09 39.05 -34.42
CA HIS A 509 29.74 39.59 -34.64
C HIS A 509 28.96 38.77 -35.68
N ALA A 510 29.60 38.32 -36.77
CA ALA A 510 29.00 37.40 -37.72
C ALA A 510 28.61 36.06 -37.09
N TRP A 511 29.46 35.49 -36.23
CA TRP A 511 29.14 34.28 -35.47
C TRP A 511 27.97 34.48 -34.49
N VAL A 512 27.93 35.60 -33.76
CA VAL A 512 26.82 35.95 -32.86
C VAL A 512 25.51 36.05 -33.65
N ARG A 513 25.53 36.70 -34.82
CA ARG A 513 24.38 36.82 -35.72
C ARG A 513 23.85 35.45 -36.16
N VAL A 514 24.73 34.52 -36.54
CA VAL A 514 24.37 33.14 -36.89
C VAL A 514 23.78 32.39 -35.69
N MET A 515 24.40 32.50 -34.51
CA MET A 515 23.92 31.84 -33.28
C MET A 515 22.54 32.34 -32.85
N ARG A 516 22.17 33.58 -33.20
CA ARG A 516 20.84 34.15 -32.98
C ARG A 516 19.82 33.81 -34.07
N GLY A 517 20.18 32.95 -35.03
CA GLY A 517 19.29 32.52 -36.11
C GLY A 517 19.17 33.53 -37.26
N HIS A 518 19.94 34.61 -37.25
CA HIS A 518 19.95 35.64 -38.29
C HIS A 518 21.05 35.43 -39.35
N GLY A 519 21.53 34.19 -39.49
CA GLY A 519 22.49 33.79 -40.51
C GLY A 519 21.82 33.37 -41.83
N ARG A 520 22.63 33.00 -42.83
CA ARG A 520 22.14 32.52 -44.13
C ARG A 520 21.23 31.28 -44.06
N TYR A 521 21.46 30.40 -43.08
CA TYR A 521 20.59 29.26 -42.78
C TYR A 521 19.86 29.50 -41.46
N GLN A 522 18.57 29.15 -41.42
CA GLN A 522 17.72 29.28 -40.24
C GLN A 522 18.10 28.23 -39.19
N HIS A 523 18.35 28.67 -37.97
CA HIS A 523 18.59 27.84 -36.79
C HIS A 523 17.78 28.39 -35.62
N PRO A 524 17.36 27.56 -34.65
CA PRO A 524 16.75 28.05 -33.42
C PRO A 524 17.68 29.04 -32.69
N PRO A 525 17.19 30.23 -32.28
CA PRO A 525 18.02 31.25 -31.68
C PRO A 525 18.59 30.80 -30.33
N ALA A 526 19.91 30.88 -30.17
CA ALA A 526 20.58 30.61 -28.90
C ALA A 526 20.50 31.82 -27.95
N ASP A 527 20.30 31.58 -26.66
CA ASP A 527 20.36 32.62 -25.63
C ASP A 527 21.75 33.30 -25.54
N PHE A 528 21.78 34.62 -25.32
CA PHE A 528 22.99 35.41 -25.16
C PHE A 528 23.89 34.88 -24.05
N ARG A 529 23.32 34.31 -22.98
CA ARG A 529 24.10 33.68 -21.91
C ARG A 529 24.97 32.54 -22.43
N ARG A 530 24.43 31.72 -23.35
CA ARG A 530 25.17 30.61 -23.97
C ARG A 530 26.29 31.13 -24.85
N ILE A 531 26.00 32.15 -25.67
CA ILE A 531 26.97 32.77 -26.57
C ILE A 531 28.12 33.40 -25.76
N ARG A 532 27.81 34.14 -24.69
CA ARG A 532 28.83 34.71 -23.78
C ARG A 532 29.68 33.63 -23.12
N ARG A 533 29.08 32.52 -22.68
CA ARG A 533 29.85 31.38 -22.13
C ARG A 533 30.79 30.78 -23.17
N TYR A 534 30.35 30.64 -24.41
CA TYR A 534 31.21 30.15 -25.50
C TYR A 534 32.37 31.13 -25.75
N LEU A 535 32.08 32.43 -25.83
CA LEU A 535 33.12 33.45 -25.98
C LEU A 535 34.11 33.42 -24.82
N TYR A 536 33.65 33.26 -23.57
CA TYR A 536 34.50 33.13 -22.40
C TYR A 536 35.47 31.94 -22.51
N VAL A 537 34.98 30.77 -22.95
CA VAL A 537 35.82 29.56 -23.15
C VAL A 537 36.85 29.77 -24.25
N ALA A 538 36.49 30.44 -25.35
CA ALA A 538 37.40 30.71 -26.45
C ALA A 538 38.30 31.94 -26.22
N SER A 539 37.98 32.80 -25.26
CA SER A 539 38.64 34.09 -25.06
C SER A 539 40.16 33.98 -24.94
N PRO A 540 40.75 33.03 -24.19
CA PRO A 540 42.20 32.91 -24.09
C PRO A 540 42.87 32.64 -25.45
N ALA A 541 42.30 31.72 -26.25
CA ALA A 541 42.79 31.37 -27.58
C ALA A 541 42.65 32.55 -28.55
N LEU A 542 41.48 33.21 -28.55
CA LEU A 542 41.20 34.38 -29.39
C LEU A 542 42.16 35.53 -29.08
N THR A 543 42.38 35.83 -27.79
CA THR A 543 43.33 36.87 -27.36
C THR A 543 44.78 36.50 -27.70
N SER A 544 45.16 35.22 -27.61
CA SER A 544 46.49 34.75 -28.01
C SER A 544 46.72 34.94 -29.51
N TRP A 545 45.75 34.56 -30.35
CA TRP A 545 45.86 34.72 -31.80
C TRP A 545 45.84 36.19 -32.22
N ALA A 546 44.98 37.01 -31.60
CA ALA A 546 44.96 38.45 -31.81
C ALA A 546 46.31 39.12 -31.47
N ARG A 547 46.96 38.71 -30.37
CA ARG A 547 48.31 39.18 -30.00
C ARG A 547 49.39 38.78 -30.99
N ALA A 548 49.23 37.64 -31.66
CA ALA A 548 50.11 37.19 -32.73
C ALA A 548 49.81 37.89 -34.09
N GLY A 549 48.92 38.88 -34.11
CA GLY A 549 48.49 39.58 -35.32
C GLY A 549 47.64 38.73 -36.27
N GLN A 550 47.14 37.58 -35.80
CA GLN A 550 46.34 36.67 -36.61
C GLN A 550 44.85 36.97 -36.49
N ASP A 551 44.15 36.85 -37.62
CA ASP A 551 42.69 36.93 -37.72
C ASP A 551 42.07 35.52 -37.91
N LEU A 552 40.77 35.32 -37.64
CA LEU A 552 40.17 33.96 -37.72
C LEU A 552 40.21 33.36 -39.13
N ARG A 553 40.34 34.20 -40.17
CA ARG A 553 40.55 33.75 -41.56
C ARG A 553 41.91 33.09 -41.78
N GLN A 554 42.92 33.44 -40.99
CA GLN A 554 44.29 32.96 -41.09
C GLN A 554 44.55 31.72 -40.20
N ILE A 555 43.56 31.31 -39.42
CA ILE A 555 43.69 30.15 -38.51
C ILE A 555 43.55 28.84 -39.30
N THR A 556 44.62 28.04 -39.29
CA THR A 556 44.70 26.73 -39.92
C THR A 556 44.35 25.60 -38.94
N ALA A 557 44.27 24.36 -39.44
CA ALA A 557 44.08 23.18 -38.59
C ALA A 557 45.21 23.03 -37.56
N ASP A 558 46.45 23.33 -37.95
CA ASP A 558 47.63 23.20 -37.09
C ASP A 558 47.60 24.20 -35.92
N HIS A 559 47.21 25.45 -36.18
CA HIS A 559 47.02 26.44 -35.12
C HIS A 559 45.99 25.99 -34.07
N VAL A 560 44.91 25.34 -34.50
CA VAL A 560 43.91 24.77 -33.60
C VAL A 560 44.46 23.56 -32.84
N GLN A 561 45.24 22.69 -33.48
CA GLN A 561 45.86 21.54 -32.80
C GLN A 561 46.86 21.99 -31.72
N VAL A 562 47.71 22.96 -32.02
CA VAL A 562 48.67 23.54 -31.07
C VAL A 562 47.94 24.11 -29.85
N GLU A 563 46.84 24.83 -30.07
CA GLU A 563 46.05 25.38 -28.97
C GLU A 563 45.35 24.29 -28.16
N LEU A 564 44.77 23.28 -28.81
CA LEU A 564 44.12 22.16 -28.12
C LEU A 564 45.11 21.33 -27.30
N ALA A 565 46.36 21.19 -27.75
CA ALA A 565 47.41 20.48 -27.03
C ALA A 565 47.78 21.14 -25.68
N ARG A 566 47.51 22.44 -25.51
CA ARG A 566 47.71 23.17 -24.25
C ARG A 566 46.67 22.85 -23.18
N HIS A 567 45.57 22.19 -23.56
CA HIS A 567 44.46 21.89 -22.67
C HIS A 567 44.26 20.39 -22.50
N GLN A 568 43.87 19.96 -21.29
CA GLN A 568 43.64 18.54 -21.01
C GLN A 568 42.14 18.20 -20.98
N GLY A 569 41.80 17.01 -21.49
CA GLY A 569 40.51 16.34 -21.28
C GLY A 569 39.26 17.16 -21.68
N ASN A 570 38.38 17.42 -20.71
CA ASN A 570 37.11 18.12 -20.92
C ASN A 570 37.29 19.57 -21.41
N VAL A 571 38.37 20.24 -21.01
CA VAL A 571 38.62 21.65 -21.38
C VAL A 571 38.94 21.75 -22.87
N ALA A 572 39.83 20.89 -23.37
CA ALA A 572 40.14 20.80 -24.81
C ALA A 572 38.88 20.46 -25.64
N ARG A 573 38.04 19.55 -25.16
CA ARG A 573 36.77 19.22 -25.84
C ARG A 573 35.77 20.37 -25.84
N GLY A 574 35.64 21.08 -24.72
CA GLY A 574 34.82 22.28 -24.62
C GLY A 574 35.28 23.34 -25.61
N LEU A 575 36.58 23.62 -25.64
CA LEU A 575 37.20 24.55 -26.58
C LEU A 575 36.98 24.13 -28.03
N LEU A 576 37.26 22.87 -28.41
CA LEU A 576 37.00 22.37 -29.76
C LEU A 576 35.52 22.49 -30.16
N SER A 577 34.59 22.24 -29.24
CA SER A 577 33.16 22.41 -29.49
C SER A 577 32.80 23.86 -29.78
N VAL A 578 33.39 24.80 -29.05
CA VAL A 578 33.18 26.24 -29.26
C VAL A 578 33.82 26.69 -30.59
N LEU A 579 35.07 26.31 -30.85
CA LEU A 579 35.77 26.64 -32.10
C LEU A 579 35.00 26.10 -33.31
N ARG A 580 34.47 24.88 -33.24
CA ARG A 580 33.58 24.34 -34.29
C ARG A 580 32.34 25.19 -34.52
N SER A 581 31.74 25.72 -33.44
CA SER A 581 30.58 26.62 -33.57
C SER A 581 30.96 27.90 -34.29
N ILE A 582 32.10 28.51 -33.92
CA ILE A 582 32.61 29.74 -34.54
C ILE A 582 32.95 29.50 -36.02
N PHE A 583 33.82 28.54 -36.34
CA PHE A 583 34.26 28.29 -37.72
C PHE A 583 33.15 27.74 -38.62
N ARG A 584 32.16 26.98 -38.09
CA ARG A 584 30.98 26.61 -38.89
C ARG A 584 30.14 27.84 -39.25
N ALA A 585 29.94 28.77 -38.31
CA ALA A 585 29.19 30.00 -38.58
C ALA A 585 29.92 30.89 -39.60
N LEU A 586 31.23 31.05 -39.46
CA LEU A 586 32.05 31.82 -40.41
C LEU A 586 32.04 31.20 -41.82
N LYS A 587 32.07 29.86 -41.92
CA LYS A 587 31.94 29.16 -43.20
C LYS A 587 30.55 29.36 -43.80
N GLN A 588 29.51 29.27 -42.97
CA GLN A 588 28.12 29.52 -43.38
C GLN A 588 27.94 30.92 -43.96
N GLU A 589 28.53 31.95 -43.34
CA GLU A 589 28.45 33.34 -43.82
C GLU A 589 29.38 33.64 -45.01
N ARG A 590 30.18 32.66 -45.46
CA ARG A 590 31.20 32.76 -46.50
C ARG A 590 32.35 33.72 -46.15
N VAL A 591 32.66 33.86 -44.86
CA VAL A 591 33.82 34.61 -44.37
C VAL A 591 35.11 33.80 -44.52
N ILE A 592 35.00 32.47 -44.39
CA ILE A 592 36.10 31.52 -44.63
C ILE A 592 35.67 30.46 -45.66
N PHE A 593 36.63 29.98 -46.43
CA PHE A 593 36.40 28.92 -47.43
C PHE A 593 36.49 27.52 -46.80
N HIS A 594 37.52 27.28 -45.99
CA HIS A 594 37.79 26.01 -45.33
C HIS A 594 37.49 26.09 -43.82
N ASN A 595 36.93 25.02 -43.23
CA ASN A 595 36.72 24.95 -41.78
C ASN A 595 37.91 24.23 -41.14
N PRO A 596 38.79 24.92 -40.38
CA PRO A 596 39.98 24.32 -39.78
C PRO A 596 39.68 23.24 -38.74
N THR A 597 38.45 23.20 -38.20
CA THR A 597 38.03 22.20 -37.20
C THR A 597 37.38 20.95 -37.81
N ALA A 598 37.28 20.88 -39.14
CA ALA A 598 36.70 19.73 -39.85
C ALA A 598 37.57 18.48 -39.61
N GLY A 599 36.93 17.33 -39.36
CA GLY A 599 37.64 16.05 -39.19
C GLY A 599 38.35 15.83 -37.85
N MET A 600 38.68 16.87 -37.09
CA MET A 600 39.33 16.74 -35.78
C MET A 600 38.47 15.91 -34.82
N ARG A 601 39.04 14.95 -34.11
CA ARG A 601 38.35 14.18 -33.06
C ARG A 601 39.23 14.14 -31.82
N LEU A 602 38.68 14.51 -30.67
CA LEU A 602 39.34 14.32 -29.38
C LEU A 602 38.74 13.07 -28.73
N PRO A 603 39.56 12.16 -28.17
CA PRO A 603 39.07 10.98 -27.49
C PRO A 603 38.14 11.39 -26.33
N ALA A 604 36.94 10.80 -26.31
CA ALA A 604 35.99 10.99 -25.23
C ALA A 604 36.18 9.85 -24.23
N GLY A 605 36.78 10.15 -23.07
CA GLY A 605 36.80 9.21 -21.96
C GLY A 605 35.37 8.84 -21.59
N THR A 606 35.02 7.56 -21.71
CA THR A 606 33.70 7.04 -21.31
C THR A 606 33.69 6.96 -19.78
N HIS A 607 33.30 8.03 -19.11
CA HIS A 607 33.10 7.97 -17.66
C HIS A 607 31.88 7.07 -17.39
N LEU A 608 32.15 5.87 -16.90
CA LEU A 608 31.13 4.97 -16.38
C LEU A 608 30.63 5.52 -15.04
N PRO A 609 29.30 5.55 -14.81
CA PRO A 609 28.75 5.88 -13.51
C PRO A 609 29.31 4.92 -12.44
N LEU A 610 29.81 5.47 -11.33
CA LEU A 610 30.25 4.71 -10.17
C LEU A 610 29.19 4.86 -9.07
N PRO A 611 28.82 3.77 -8.37
CA PRO A 611 27.92 3.85 -7.23
C PRO A 611 28.59 4.61 -6.09
N LEU A 612 27.80 5.37 -5.34
CA LEU A 612 28.22 5.93 -4.06
C LEU A 612 28.19 4.85 -2.98
N SER A 613 29.07 4.95 -1.98
CA SER A 613 29.01 4.04 -0.85
C SER A 613 27.74 4.29 -0.03
N SER A 614 27.07 3.22 0.40
CA SER A 614 25.83 3.31 1.17
C SER A 614 26.00 4.14 2.44
N ASP A 615 27.17 4.08 3.09
CA ASP A 615 27.52 4.87 4.28
C ASP A 615 27.47 6.39 4.03
N ARG A 616 27.75 6.84 2.80
CA ARG A 616 27.67 8.27 2.44
C ARG A 616 26.23 8.74 2.29
N LEU A 617 25.30 7.87 1.90
CA LEU A 617 23.89 8.20 1.71
C LEU A 617 23.05 7.97 2.98
N ALA A 618 23.47 7.04 3.84
CA ALA A 618 22.81 6.77 5.12
C ALA A 618 22.76 8.04 5.99
N GLY A 619 21.56 8.40 6.44
CA GLY A 619 21.31 9.61 7.23
C GLY A 619 21.62 10.92 6.51
N ALA A 620 21.81 10.92 5.18
CA ALA A 620 22.19 12.14 4.46
C ALA A 620 21.11 13.23 4.56
N LEU A 621 19.83 12.87 4.59
CA LEU A 621 18.74 13.84 4.79
C LEU A 621 18.71 14.39 6.22
N ASP A 622 19.09 13.58 7.22
CA ASP A 622 19.09 13.99 8.63
C ASP A 622 20.20 15.01 8.93
N ARG A 623 21.34 14.91 8.22
CA ARG A 623 22.47 15.85 8.31
C ARG A 623 22.22 17.22 7.66
N LEU A 624 21.12 17.39 6.93
CA LEU A 624 20.82 18.64 6.24
C LEU A 624 20.11 19.64 7.15
N ASP A 625 20.58 20.88 7.09
CA ASP A 625 20.06 22.00 7.85
C ASP A 625 18.85 22.64 7.15
N GLY A 626 17.68 22.42 7.73
CA GLY A 626 16.42 23.03 7.31
C GLY A 626 15.65 22.25 6.22
N PRO A 627 14.34 22.46 6.12
CA PRO A 627 13.50 21.67 5.23
C PRO A 627 13.72 22.00 3.75
N ALA A 628 14.18 23.21 3.40
CA ALA A 628 14.59 23.55 2.04
C ALA A 628 15.72 22.65 1.51
N ALA A 629 16.78 22.48 2.30
CA ALA A 629 17.93 21.66 1.92
C ALA A 629 17.54 20.18 1.78
N ARG A 630 16.74 19.68 2.74
CA ARG A 630 16.19 18.32 2.72
C ARG A 630 15.33 18.05 1.49
N LEU A 631 14.46 18.99 1.12
CA LEU A 631 13.65 18.87 -0.10
C LEU A 631 14.52 18.88 -1.36
N ILE A 632 15.49 19.79 -1.47
CA ILE A 632 16.40 19.88 -2.61
C ILE A 632 17.15 18.57 -2.82
N VAL A 633 17.78 18.04 -1.78
CA VAL A 633 18.55 16.80 -1.88
C VAL A 633 17.62 15.62 -2.07
N GLY A 634 16.48 15.55 -1.39
CA GLY A 634 15.49 14.49 -1.51
C GLY A 634 14.95 14.32 -2.94
N LEU A 635 14.60 15.42 -3.62
CA LEU A 635 14.14 15.36 -5.02
C LEU A 635 15.21 14.82 -5.99
N VAL A 636 16.49 15.10 -5.72
CA VAL A 636 17.59 14.57 -6.55
C VAL A 636 17.91 13.12 -6.18
N ALA A 637 17.95 12.79 -4.89
CA ALA A 637 18.35 11.48 -4.38
C ALA A 637 17.29 10.40 -4.61
N ILE A 638 16.00 10.73 -4.46
CA ILE A 638 14.89 9.77 -4.54
C ILE A 638 14.36 9.69 -5.98
N HIS A 639 14.06 10.86 -6.56
CA HIS A 639 13.35 10.98 -7.84
C HIS A 639 14.25 11.25 -9.04
N ALA A 640 15.57 11.39 -8.83
CA ALA A 640 16.55 11.75 -9.86
C ALA A 640 16.12 12.97 -10.70
N VAL A 641 15.46 13.96 -10.07
CA VAL A 641 15.21 15.27 -10.68
C VAL A 641 16.55 16.00 -10.79
N ARG A 642 16.83 16.68 -11.90
CA ARG A 642 18.12 17.38 -12.03
C ARG A 642 18.12 18.64 -11.16
N ALA A 643 19.26 19.00 -10.59
CA ALA A 643 19.40 20.23 -9.79
C ALA A 643 18.81 21.49 -10.45
N VAL A 644 19.06 21.69 -11.75
CA VAL A 644 18.50 22.84 -12.50
C VAL A 644 16.98 22.77 -12.63
N GLU A 645 16.43 21.56 -12.71
CA GLU A 645 14.99 21.32 -12.75
C GLU A 645 14.36 21.61 -11.39
N VAL A 646 14.97 21.14 -10.29
CA VAL A 646 14.54 21.44 -8.92
C VAL A 646 14.45 22.95 -8.68
N ALA A 647 15.46 23.71 -9.10
CA ALA A 647 15.46 25.16 -8.95
C ALA A 647 14.32 25.86 -9.72
N ARG A 648 13.82 25.25 -10.81
CA ARG A 648 12.80 25.82 -11.71
C ARG A 648 11.37 25.50 -11.32
N LEU A 649 11.15 24.54 -10.42
CA LEU A 649 9.82 24.09 -10.03
C LEU A 649 8.94 25.27 -9.59
N ASP A 650 7.72 25.31 -10.09
CA ASP A 650 6.70 26.26 -9.70
C ASP A 650 5.76 25.62 -8.66
N LEU A 651 5.09 26.45 -7.85
CA LEU A 651 4.02 26.01 -6.98
C LEU A 651 2.88 25.34 -7.76
N ALA A 652 2.64 25.74 -9.00
CA ALA A 652 1.64 25.15 -9.90
C ALA A 652 1.98 23.72 -10.34
N ASP A 653 3.26 23.34 -10.31
CA ASP A 653 3.73 22.05 -10.81
C ASP A 653 3.46 20.89 -9.83
N ALA A 654 3.27 21.19 -8.55
CA ALA A 654 2.97 20.19 -7.52
C ALA A 654 1.46 19.92 -7.43
N ASP A 655 1.05 18.66 -7.39
CA ASP A 655 -0.28 18.23 -6.98
C ASP A 655 -0.14 17.21 -5.86
N LEU A 656 -0.22 17.69 -4.62
CA LEU A 656 -0.04 16.87 -3.42
C LEU A 656 -1.27 16.01 -3.11
N SER A 657 -2.42 16.25 -3.76
CA SER A 657 -3.58 15.35 -3.67
C SER A 657 -3.35 14.06 -4.46
N ARG A 658 -2.70 14.18 -5.62
CA ARG A 658 -2.30 13.05 -6.47
C ARG A 658 -0.86 12.57 -6.19
N ARG A 659 -0.14 13.24 -5.30
CA ARG A 659 1.28 13.03 -5.01
C ARG A 659 2.12 13.07 -6.29
N THR A 660 1.89 14.06 -7.13
CA THR A 660 2.61 14.23 -8.40
C THR A 660 3.32 15.57 -8.46
N LEU A 661 4.45 15.60 -9.18
CA LEU A 661 5.23 16.79 -9.46
C LEU A 661 5.54 16.84 -10.96
N ALA A 662 5.08 17.90 -11.65
CA ALA A 662 5.35 18.12 -13.06
C ALA A 662 6.72 18.78 -13.24
N VAL A 663 7.62 18.13 -13.99
CA VAL A 663 8.97 18.62 -14.27
C VAL A 663 9.07 18.99 -15.75
N HIS A 664 9.26 20.29 -16.03
CA HIS A 664 9.36 20.81 -17.39
C HIS A 664 10.77 20.62 -17.99
N ARG A 665 10.84 19.95 -19.13
CA ARG A 665 12.08 19.64 -19.88
C ARG A 665 11.95 20.12 -21.33
N GLY A 666 12.07 21.43 -21.52
CA GLY A 666 11.81 22.04 -22.81
C GLY A 666 10.32 21.96 -23.13
N GLU A 667 9.96 21.35 -24.25
CA GLU A 667 8.56 21.12 -24.66
C GLU A 667 7.92 19.90 -23.98
N HIS A 668 8.72 19.04 -23.36
CA HIS A 668 8.24 17.83 -22.70
C HIS A 668 7.97 18.06 -21.21
N ILE A 669 6.84 17.57 -20.69
CA ILE A 669 6.51 17.57 -19.26
C ILE A 669 6.63 16.15 -18.73
N HIS A 670 7.53 15.96 -17.76
CA HIS A 670 7.70 14.67 -17.07
C HIS A 670 6.94 14.67 -15.75
N VAL A 671 6.10 13.67 -15.50
CA VAL A 671 5.37 13.57 -14.23
C VAL A 671 6.11 12.64 -13.28
N VAL A 672 6.52 13.18 -12.14
CA VAL A 672 7.18 12.45 -11.05
C VAL A 672 6.15 12.09 -9.98
N TYR A 673 6.09 10.83 -9.56
CA TYR A 673 5.24 10.39 -8.46
C TYR A 673 6.02 10.43 -7.14
N LEU A 674 5.51 11.18 -6.18
CA LEU A 674 6.12 11.38 -4.87
C LEU A 674 5.72 10.24 -3.92
N ASP A 675 6.71 9.69 -3.22
CA ASP A 675 6.47 8.78 -2.10
C ASP A 675 6.04 9.55 -0.83
N ASP A 676 5.75 8.82 0.24
CA ASP A 676 5.33 9.42 1.51
C ASP A 676 6.41 10.37 2.04
N LEU A 677 7.68 9.96 2.08
CA LEU A 677 8.79 10.79 2.58
C LEU A 677 8.90 12.11 1.81
N SER A 678 8.92 12.06 0.50
CA SER A 678 9.04 13.22 -0.39
C SER A 678 7.84 14.15 -0.26
N THR A 679 6.65 13.58 -0.06
CA THR A 679 5.43 14.36 0.22
C THR A 679 5.56 15.12 1.54
N HIS A 680 6.11 14.50 2.58
CA HIS A 680 6.41 15.18 3.86
C HIS A 680 7.48 16.26 3.70
N LEU A 681 8.56 16.00 2.95
CA LEU A 681 9.60 17.00 2.68
C LEU A 681 9.04 18.25 1.98
N VAL A 682 8.13 18.07 1.02
CA VAL A 682 7.44 19.20 0.37
C VAL A 682 6.58 19.95 1.39
N ALA A 683 5.82 19.23 2.23
CA ALA A 683 4.98 19.84 3.25
C ALA A 683 5.78 20.65 4.27
N ASP A 684 6.88 20.11 4.79
CA ASP A 684 7.73 20.78 5.76
C ASP A 684 8.34 22.06 5.20
N TRP A 685 8.76 22.03 3.94
CA TRP A 685 9.23 23.22 3.25
C TRP A 685 8.10 24.24 3.06
N LEU A 686 6.91 23.83 2.61
CA LEU A 686 5.79 24.76 2.42
C LEU A 686 5.38 25.42 3.74
N ARG A 687 5.44 24.68 4.86
CA ARG A 687 5.21 25.21 6.21
C ARG A 687 6.24 26.26 6.59
N GLU A 688 7.54 25.96 6.42
CA GLU A 688 8.59 26.95 6.68
C GLU A 688 8.43 28.19 5.78
N ARG A 689 8.14 27.99 4.50
CA ARG A 689 7.93 29.06 3.52
C ARG A 689 6.78 29.98 3.95
N ARG A 690 5.66 29.40 4.39
CA ARG A 690 4.49 30.13 4.91
C ARG A 690 4.82 30.91 6.18
N LEU A 691 5.53 30.30 7.13
CA LEU A 691 5.89 30.92 8.41
C LEU A 691 6.89 32.08 8.23
N ARG A 692 7.94 31.86 7.43
CA ARG A 692 9.01 32.86 7.21
C ARG A 692 8.58 33.98 6.26
N TRP A 693 7.77 33.67 5.25
CA TRP A 693 7.35 34.64 4.23
C TRP A 693 5.85 34.54 3.90
N PRO A 694 4.94 34.98 4.81
CA PRO A 694 3.49 34.90 4.61
C PRO A 694 2.99 35.65 3.37
N GLN A 695 3.70 36.72 2.98
CA GLN A 695 3.37 37.60 1.86
C GLN A 695 4.28 37.37 0.63
N ALA A 696 4.87 36.17 0.51
CA ALA A 696 5.70 35.83 -0.64
C ALA A 696 4.86 35.80 -1.93
N THR A 697 5.28 36.56 -2.93
CA THR A 697 4.60 36.68 -4.23
C THR A 697 5.31 35.93 -5.36
N ASN A 698 6.50 35.37 -5.11
CA ASN A 698 7.25 34.54 -6.06
C ASN A 698 6.56 33.18 -6.29
N SER A 699 6.35 32.80 -7.56
CA SER A 699 5.65 31.57 -7.95
C SER A 699 6.51 30.30 -7.85
N HIS A 700 7.83 30.44 -7.75
CA HIS A 700 8.72 29.30 -7.60
C HIS A 700 8.47 28.55 -6.29
N LEU A 701 8.56 27.21 -6.35
CA LEU A 701 8.41 26.33 -5.21
C LEU A 701 9.46 26.66 -4.14
N LEU A 702 10.73 26.78 -4.56
CA LEU A 702 11.86 27.12 -3.70
C LEU A 702 12.18 28.63 -3.80
N ILE A 703 12.27 29.29 -2.65
CA ILE A 703 12.55 30.73 -2.53
C ILE A 703 13.61 30.98 -1.46
N THR A 704 14.16 32.19 -1.47
CA THR A 704 15.14 32.67 -0.48
C THR A 704 14.68 34.01 0.10
N SER A 705 15.34 34.44 1.18
CA SER A 705 15.15 35.78 1.77
C SER A 705 15.38 36.93 0.77
N GLN A 706 16.08 36.69 -0.34
CA GLN A 706 16.32 37.69 -1.38
C GLN A 706 15.31 37.62 -2.54
N SER A 707 14.67 36.48 -2.75
CA SER A 707 13.81 36.22 -3.93
C SER A 707 12.32 36.11 -3.61
N TYR A 708 11.92 36.14 -2.33
CA TYR A 708 10.51 35.96 -1.95
C TYR A 708 9.58 37.11 -2.37
N ARG A 709 10.11 38.33 -2.47
CA ARG A 709 9.35 39.51 -2.88
C ARG A 709 9.35 39.57 -4.41
N HIS A 710 8.19 39.78 -5.00
CA HIS A 710 7.92 39.97 -6.42
C HIS A 710 7.69 38.66 -7.24
N PRO A 711 6.63 38.60 -8.08
CA PRO A 711 6.32 37.43 -8.90
C PRO A 711 7.32 37.14 -10.01
N ALA A 712 8.06 38.15 -10.48
CA ALA A 712 9.12 37.99 -11.50
C ALA A 712 10.50 37.66 -10.91
N SER A 713 10.61 37.47 -9.59
CA SER A 713 11.89 37.17 -8.95
C SER A 713 12.47 35.85 -9.47
N PRO A 714 13.82 35.75 -9.61
CA PRO A 714 14.45 34.54 -10.14
C PRO A 714 14.11 33.28 -9.37
N GLN A 715 14.13 32.16 -10.09
CA GLN A 715 14.39 30.82 -9.53
C GLN A 715 15.61 30.80 -8.60
N LEU A 716 15.65 29.79 -7.73
CA LEU A 716 16.79 29.54 -6.86
C LEU A 716 18.11 29.51 -7.65
N SER A 717 19.14 30.21 -7.17
CA SER A 717 20.45 30.25 -7.81
C SER A 717 21.14 28.89 -7.70
N TYR A 718 22.01 28.56 -8.66
CA TYR A 718 22.77 27.30 -8.59
C TYR A 718 23.66 27.23 -7.35
N CYS A 719 24.26 28.34 -6.91
CA CYS A 719 25.09 28.38 -5.71
C CYS A 719 24.26 28.09 -4.45
N ALA A 720 23.05 28.65 -4.34
CA ALA A 720 22.17 28.39 -3.20
C ALA A 720 21.69 26.92 -3.19
N LEU A 721 21.46 26.33 -4.36
CA LEU A 721 21.18 24.91 -4.47
C LEU A 721 22.40 24.06 -4.10
N GLN A 722 23.60 24.44 -4.57
CA GLN A 722 24.83 23.72 -4.29
C GLN A 722 25.17 23.74 -2.79
N ALA A 723 24.86 24.82 -2.07
CA ALA A 723 25.09 24.90 -0.62
C ALA A 723 24.39 23.77 0.17
N ALA A 724 23.23 23.28 -0.28
CA ALA A 724 22.57 22.12 0.34
C ALA A 724 23.38 20.82 0.14
N PHE A 725 24.03 20.66 -1.01
CA PHE A 725 24.85 19.50 -1.34
C PHE A 725 26.22 19.54 -0.68
N ASP A 726 26.77 20.74 -0.47
CA ASP A 726 28.05 20.93 0.21
C ASP A 726 27.98 20.46 1.68
N GLN A 727 26.82 20.57 2.36
CA GLN A 727 26.60 20.07 3.73
C GLN A 727 26.85 18.56 3.87
N ILE A 728 26.57 17.79 2.82
CA ILE A 728 26.77 16.33 2.79
C ILE A 728 28.04 15.91 2.05
N GLY A 729 28.82 16.87 1.54
CA GLY A 729 30.08 16.61 0.82
C GLY A 729 29.90 15.85 -0.50
N LEU A 730 28.74 15.97 -1.16
CA LEU A 730 28.42 15.29 -2.42
C LEU A 730 28.07 16.30 -3.50
N LEU A 731 28.32 15.98 -4.76
CA LEU A 731 27.86 16.80 -5.88
C LEU A 731 26.45 16.39 -6.32
N PRO A 732 25.59 17.33 -6.77
CA PRO A 732 24.25 16.99 -7.26
C PRO A 732 24.26 15.93 -8.37
N ARG A 733 25.28 15.99 -9.23
CA ARG A 733 25.48 15.02 -10.32
C ARG A 733 25.84 13.62 -9.82
N GLN A 734 26.57 13.51 -8.71
CA GLN A 734 26.94 12.21 -8.13
C GLN A 734 25.70 11.53 -7.56
N VAL A 735 24.91 12.24 -6.76
CA VAL A 735 23.65 11.74 -6.18
C VAL A 735 22.67 11.34 -7.28
N TRP A 736 22.50 12.19 -8.29
CA TRP A 736 21.64 11.89 -9.45
C TRP A 736 22.10 10.63 -10.22
N ALA A 737 23.41 10.51 -10.46
CA ALA A 737 23.96 9.37 -11.19
C ALA A 737 23.82 8.07 -10.38
N ASP A 738 24.02 8.14 -9.05
CA ASP A 738 23.86 7.01 -8.16
C ASP A 738 22.43 6.47 -8.16
N ARG A 739 21.42 7.34 -8.02
CA ARG A 739 20.01 6.91 -8.03
C ARG A 739 19.61 6.20 -9.32
N ILE A 740 20.07 6.70 -10.47
CA ILE A 740 19.79 6.05 -11.77
C ILE A 740 20.52 4.72 -11.88
N LEU A 741 21.78 4.66 -11.42
CA LEU A 741 22.55 3.42 -11.45
C LEU A 741 21.94 2.35 -10.54
N TYR A 742 21.48 2.71 -9.34
CA TYR A 742 20.77 1.82 -8.43
C TYR A 742 19.52 1.23 -9.10
N GLU A 743 18.68 2.06 -9.71
CA GLU A 743 17.47 1.57 -10.38
C GLU A 743 17.80 0.70 -11.60
N ALA A 744 18.88 1.04 -12.33
CA ALA A 744 19.37 0.23 -13.44
C ALA A 744 19.82 -1.16 -12.97
N GLN A 745 20.48 -1.26 -11.81
CA GLN A 745 20.86 -2.54 -11.18
C GLN A 745 19.63 -3.38 -10.84
N GLN A 746 18.52 -2.78 -10.40
CA GLN A 746 17.30 -3.51 -10.03
C GLN A 746 16.46 -3.95 -11.24
N SER A 747 16.29 -3.09 -12.25
CA SER A 747 15.32 -3.32 -13.33
C SER A 747 15.91 -3.98 -14.59
N ALA A 748 17.19 -3.74 -14.89
CA ALA A 748 17.85 -4.13 -16.15
C ALA A 748 17.12 -3.68 -17.45
N ASP A 749 16.14 -2.77 -17.36
CA ASP A 749 15.31 -2.32 -18.48
C ASP A 749 15.51 -0.82 -18.76
N PRO A 750 16.04 -0.42 -19.92
CA PRO A 750 16.21 0.99 -20.25
C PRO A 750 14.87 1.71 -20.45
N VAL A 751 13.79 1.03 -20.85
CA VAL A 751 12.47 1.66 -21.04
C VAL A 751 11.87 2.06 -19.69
N HIS A 752 12.01 1.22 -18.66
CA HIS A 752 11.66 1.56 -17.28
C HIS A 752 12.36 2.83 -16.79
N LEU A 753 13.69 2.96 -17.01
CA LEU A 753 14.43 4.17 -16.60
C LEU A 753 13.96 5.43 -17.34
N VAL A 754 13.62 5.30 -18.63
CA VAL A 754 13.05 6.41 -19.41
C VAL A 754 11.69 6.83 -18.83
N HIS A 755 10.81 5.88 -18.50
CA HIS A 755 9.50 6.20 -17.92
C HIS A 755 9.57 6.73 -16.49
N LEU A 756 10.46 6.19 -15.66
CA LEU A 756 10.57 6.59 -14.25
C LEU A 756 11.23 7.97 -14.12
N PHE A 757 12.37 8.17 -14.80
CA PHE A 757 13.18 9.38 -14.62
C PHE A 757 13.04 10.38 -15.76
N GLY A 758 12.39 10.04 -16.87
CA GLY A 758 12.25 10.88 -18.07
C GLY A 758 13.57 11.16 -18.80
N ILE A 759 14.58 10.29 -18.62
CA ILE A 759 15.90 10.48 -19.21
C ILE A 759 15.93 10.08 -20.69
N HIS A 760 16.90 10.61 -21.44
CA HIS A 760 17.06 10.27 -22.86
C HIS A 760 17.38 8.76 -23.01
N PRO A 761 16.80 8.05 -24.00
CA PRO A 761 17.02 6.60 -24.19
C PRO A 761 18.50 6.19 -24.24
N GLY A 762 19.33 6.95 -24.95
CA GLY A 762 20.78 6.68 -24.99
C GLY A 762 21.50 6.79 -23.63
N VAL A 763 20.97 7.61 -22.71
CA VAL A 763 21.49 7.65 -21.32
C VAL A 763 20.99 6.42 -20.56
N ALA A 764 19.72 6.06 -20.67
CA ALA A 764 19.18 4.87 -20.03
C ALA A 764 19.93 3.59 -20.44
N VAL A 765 20.16 3.39 -21.74
CA VAL A 765 20.96 2.26 -22.26
C VAL A 765 22.36 2.24 -21.67
N LYS A 766 23.05 3.38 -21.62
CA LYS A 766 24.38 3.48 -21.01
C LYS A 766 24.39 3.01 -19.55
N TYR A 767 23.40 3.42 -18.75
CA TYR A 767 23.34 3.05 -17.33
C TYR A 767 23.00 1.56 -17.15
N VAL A 768 22.09 1.01 -17.95
CA VAL A 768 21.78 -0.43 -17.93
C VAL A 768 22.98 -1.27 -18.36
N GLN A 769 23.69 -0.88 -19.42
CA GLN A 769 24.93 -1.55 -19.84
C GLN A 769 26.05 -1.47 -18.79
N THR A 770 26.10 -0.38 -18.02
CA THR A 770 27.06 -0.25 -16.91
C THR A 770 26.68 -1.17 -15.75
N ALA A 771 25.38 -1.29 -15.43
CA ALA A 771 24.88 -2.11 -14.34
C ALA A 771 24.89 -3.62 -14.65
N HIS A 772 24.61 -3.99 -15.91
CA HIS A 772 24.52 -5.35 -16.42
C HIS A 772 25.39 -5.51 -17.67
N PRO A 773 26.73 -5.57 -17.51
CA PRO A 773 27.65 -5.67 -18.65
C PRO A 773 27.47 -6.96 -19.46
N ASP A 774 26.95 -8.02 -18.82
CA ASP A 774 26.57 -9.31 -19.41
C ASP A 774 25.36 -9.22 -20.36
N LYS A 775 24.51 -8.19 -20.21
CA LYS A 775 23.32 -7.95 -21.04
C LYS A 775 23.53 -6.85 -22.07
N ALA A 776 24.76 -6.41 -22.28
CA ALA A 776 25.07 -5.37 -23.24
C ALA A 776 24.70 -5.80 -24.66
N LEU A 777 23.61 -5.23 -25.20
CA LEU A 777 23.27 -5.38 -26.61
C LEU A 777 24.44 -4.85 -27.47
N PRO A 778 24.86 -5.59 -28.52
CA PRO A 778 25.87 -5.10 -29.43
C PRO A 778 25.41 -3.77 -30.05
N PRO A 779 26.33 -2.80 -30.25
CA PRO A 779 25.98 -1.53 -30.87
C PRO A 779 25.37 -1.81 -32.25
N ILE A 780 24.12 -1.39 -32.45
CA ILE A 780 23.49 -1.38 -33.77
C ILE A 780 24.35 -0.44 -34.62
N ARG A 781 25.00 -1.00 -35.64
CA ARG A 781 25.86 -0.26 -36.58
C ARG A 781 25.05 0.66 -37.47
#